data_AF-A0A8H4RZ82-F1
#
_entry.id   AF-A0A8H4RZ82-F1
#
_cell.length_a   1.000
_cell.length_b   1.000
_cell.length_c   1.000
_cell.angle_alpha   90.00
_cell.angle_beta   90.00
_cell.angle_gamma   90.00
#
_symmetry.space_group_name_H-M   'P 1'
#
loop_
_entity.id
_entity.type
_entity.pdbx_description
1 polymer ?
#
loop_
_entity_poly.entity_id
_entity_poly.type
_entity_poly.pdbx_seq_one_letter_code
_entity_poly.pdbx_strand_id
1 'polypeptide(L)'
;MAALQTIEVPHLGGIKAGYAFSKDHYDPSKPTCVLINSMCMTVSLYHDQFNNEVLTDAVNLLAIEPLGHGSTSSPSEHFTYWDSAHMALQVMDHFGIQKAFVLGTSQGGWIVTRMALLAPNRILGLMPLGTSMDYESLDSRSKGCWDPAANLTVFYEKWTSPSATPDFVVDDVWCGLVGGIGFGAAATETRSAFWTQTLKDVYKGDEGRKKVRMALNCLLERDGLLLRIGDIKCPVYWLQGTEDTPFGTIVPAEHIKRFTSSVEAKLVMIEGGAHYLNATNPKEVNEALLEMVTKYSHYGILRIVRVVYGVFDTQWDFSVHKLSRVLPYSIHKILFPRICRVLCLPPEPNLMESNNQDSLQQWSIATTASVTVLAFVSVCLRLLARYERMQKLWWDDYMVIFSMLWNFIVVGFIFAMIHKGMGLHASTIPTENVIVIAKYLVVAEVLYVFNLVWTKLSILLMYYRIFRFPFFKTWAYIIGIFIILWVICITFLFIFICVPVQKLWYPQLPGRCIDQVATWVANAVSTIATDVAILFLPIPQVWKLQLRVSEKIAVLIAFSLGFFVVFASAYRFSVLFSYTALDSSYTLAPTVGWTAIEMSAGIVSANLPTIRPALRFIARMLGIHGRVMALFKSTNRTTAKSSDAVTRPSGAEESTSTIIQHNKHSKRHSFYHLPDDPNAVGEQTQMDTSFRPDYDNTKTYTNVMGSRVGDHSDGDEIPLTEIRVDKEFTRTTH
;
A
#
# COMPACT_ATOMS: atom_id res chain seq x y z
N MET A 1 -24.34 21.89 23.67
CA MET A 1 -24.44 20.84 24.71
C MET A 1 -23.18 19.99 24.69
N ALA A 2 -22.58 19.72 25.85
CA ALA A 2 -21.44 18.80 25.95
C ALA A 2 -21.86 17.34 25.69
N ALA A 3 -20.88 16.46 25.45
CA ALA A 3 -21.13 15.02 25.30
C ALA A 3 -21.83 14.43 26.53
N LEU A 4 -22.91 13.69 26.31
CA LEU A 4 -23.63 12.95 27.37
C LEU A 4 -22.92 11.64 27.75
N GLN A 5 -22.09 11.10 26.86
CA GLN A 5 -21.36 9.87 27.06
C GLN A 5 -19.87 10.16 27.31
N THR A 6 -19.26 9.37 28.18
CA THR A 6 -17.83 9.45 28.51
C THR A 6 -17.23 8.04 28.66
N ILE A 7 -16.00 7.84 28.22
CA ILE A 7 -15.21 6.62 28.50
C ILE A 7 -13.88 6.97 29.16
N GLU A 8 -13.35 6.03 29.94
CA GLU A 8 -12.03 6.16 30.57
C GLU A 8 -10.94 5.57 29.67
N VAL A 9 -9.84 6.30 29.52
CA VAL A 9 -8.66 5.92 28.74
C VAL A 9 -7.37 6.16 29.56
N PRO A 10 -6.36 5.27 29.49
CA PRO A 10 -5.25 5.25 30.45
C PRO A 10 -4.23 6.40 30.31
N HIS A 11 -4.28 7.19 29.24
CA HIS A 11 -3.38 8.35 29.08
C HIS A 11 -3.56 9.37 30.23
N LEU A 12 -2.48 10.08 30.59
CA LEU A 12 -2.37 10.98 31.75
C LEU A 12 -2.93 10.42 33.09
N GLY A 13 -2.89 9.10 33.28
CA GLY A 13 -3.31 8.44 34.52
C GLY A 13 -4.81 8.15 34.65
N GLY A 14 -5.58 8.31 33.57
CA GLY A 14 -7.02 8.02 33.55
C GLY A 14 -7.87 9.20 33.10
N ILE A 15 -7.72 9.62 31.84
CA ILE A 15 -8.59 10.64 31.24
C ILE A 15 -9.99 10.05 31.05
N LYS A 16 -11.00 10.80 31.48
CA LYS A 16 -12.41 10.56 31.15
C LYS A 16 -12.76 11.41 29.94
N ALA A 17 -12.80 10.80 28.76
CA ALA A 17 -13.01 11.45 27.47
C ALA A 17 -14.50 11.48 27.11
N GLY A 18 -15.04 12.69 26.84
CA GLY A 18 -16.39 12.90 26.31
C GLY A 18 -16.44 12.61 24.81
N TYR A 19 -17.51 11.91 24.39
CA TYR A 19 -17.71 11.53 22.99
C TYR A 19 -19.20 11.42 22.63
N ALA A 20 -19.48 11.43 21.33
CA ALA A 20 -20.79 11.06 20.79
C ALA A 20 -20.63 10.39 19.43
N PHE A 21 -21.48 9.39 19.15
CA PHE A 21 -21.66 8.86 17.80
C PHE A 21 -22.87 9.53 17.11
N SER A 22 -22.87 9.57 15.78
CA SER A 22 -24.00 10.11 15.00
C SER A 22 -25.28 9.26 15.03
N LYS A 23 -25.17 7.98 15.41
CA LYS A 23 -26.28 7.08 15.74
C LYS A 23 -25.88 6.39 17.05
N ASP A 24 -26.83 5.96 17.90
CA ASP A 24 -26.54 5.50 19.29
C ASP A 24 -25.69 4.22 19.42
N HIS A 25 -25.13 3.70 18.32
CA HIS A 25 -24.27 2.53 18.27
C HIS A 25 -23.20 2.69 17.17
N TYR A 26 -22.08 2.02 17.35
CA TYR A 26 -21.03 1.85 16.35
C TYR A 26 -21.35 0.65 15.43
N ASP A 27 -21.32 0.86 14.11
CA ASP A 27 -21.51 -0.18 13.10
C ASP A 27 -20.16 -0.62 12.50
N PRO A 28 -19.60 -1.79 12.87
CA PRO A 28 -18.30 -2.23 12.38
C PRO A 28 -18.27 -2.61 10.89
N SER A 29 -19.40 -2.58 10.18
CA SER A 29 -19.43 -2.76 8.72
C SER A 29 -19.09 -1.49 7.94
N LYS A 30 -19.25 -0.31 8.55
CA LYS A 30 -19.03 1.00 7.93
C LYS A 30 -17.63 1.55 8.22
N PRO A 31 -17.05 2.37 7.31
CA PRO A 31 -15.88 3.19 7.64
C PRO A 31 -16.20 4.16 8.78
N THR A 32 -15.17 4.57 9.53
CA THR A 32 -15.32 5.54 10.63
C THR A 32 -14.57 6.83 10.32
N CYS A 33 -15.19 7.97 10.64
CA CYS A 33 -14.54 9.27 10.73
C CYS A 33 -14.56 9.77 12.18
N VAL A 34 -13.39 10.10 12.72
CA VAL A 34 -13.27 10.75 14.05
C VAL A 34 -13.26 12.26 13.86
N LEU A 35 -14.17 12.95 14.55
CA LEU A 35 -14.37 14.40 14.48
C LEU A 35 -13.83 15.05 15.77
N ILE A 36 -12.88 15.99 15.66
CA ILE A 36 -12.32 16.70 16.83
C ILE A 36 -12.78 18.15 16.84
N ASN A 37 -13.33 18.61 17.97
CA ASN A 37 -13.95 19.95 18.09
C ASN A 37 -12.94 21.11 18.00
N SER A 38 -13.42 22.24 17.46
CA SER A 38 -12.76 23.55 17.57
C SER A 38 -12.58 24.01 19.03
N MET A 39 -11.76 25.05 19.20
CA MET A 39 -11.45 25.63 20.51
C MET A 39 -12.72 26.18 21.20
N CYS A 40 -12.86 25.87 22.49
CA CYS A 40 -14.07 26.07 23.31
C CYS A 40 -15.38 25.42 22.83
N MET A 41 -15.38 24.58 21.78
CA MET A 41 -16.58 23.91 21.27
C MET A 41 -16.84 22.53 21.93
N THR A 42 -18.07 22.02 21.71
CA THR A 42 -18.58 20.71 22.18
C THR A 42 -19.03 19.85 21.00
N VAL A 43 -19.38 18.58 21.22
CA VAL A 43 -19.89 17.69 20.14
C VAL A 43 -21.09 18.26 19.37
N SER A 44 -21.86 19.19 19.96
CA SER A 44 -22.89 19.96 19.25
C SER A 44 -22.38 20.75 18.04
N LEU A 45 -21.07 20.98 17.90
CA LEU A 45 -20.49 21.59 16.69
C LEU A 45 -20.74 20.73 15.44
N TYR A 46 -20.89 19.41 15.61
CA TYR A 46 -21.10 18.45 14.53
C TYR A 46 -22.58 18.05 14.32
N HIS A 47 -23.54 18.85 14.82
CA HIS A 47 -24.98 18.59 14.65
C HIS A 47 -25.40 18.46 13.18
N ASP A 48 -24.90 19.31 12.29
CA ASP A 48 -25.25 19.28 10.86
C ASP A 48 -24.59 18.10 10.10
N GLN A 49 -23.52 17.52 10.66
CA GLN A 49 -22.94 16.25 10.20
C GLN A 49 -23.76 15.07 10.72
N PHE A 50 -24.18 15.08 11.98
CA PHE A 50 -24.94 14.00 12.63
C PHE A 50 -26.37 13.87 12.09
N ASN A 51 -27.03 14.99 11.77
CA ASN A 51 -28.37 15.01 11.19
C ASN A 51 -28.41 14.72 9.68
N ASN A 52 -27.26 14.41 9.04
CA ASN A 52 -27.19 14.11 7.62
C ASN A 52 -27.31 12.58 7.39
N GLU A 53 -28.48 12.13 6.97
CA GLU A 53 -28.75 10.69 6.76
C GLU A 53 -27.79 10.06 5.74
N VAL A 54 -27.54 10.72 4.61
CA VAL A 54 -26.62 10.23 3.55
C VAL A 54 -25.21 9.99 4.09
N LEU A 55 -24.68 10.93 4.88
CA LEU A 55 -23.36 10.80 5.49
C LEU A 55 -23.31 9.73 6.59
N THR A 56 -24.34 9.64 7.43
CA THR A 56 -24.38 8.71 8.58
C THR A 56 -24.81 7.28 8.20
N ASP A 57 -25.40 7.08 7.03
CA ASP A 57 -25.55 5.76 6.42
C ASP A 57 -24.29 5.29 5.71
N ALA A 58 -23.48 6.20 5.16
CA ALA A 58 -22.18 5.86 4.59
C ALA A 58 -21.06 5.67 5.64
N VAL A 59 -21.09 6.39 6.77
CA VAL A 59 -19.94 6.51 7.70
C VAL A 59 -20.38 6.54 9.16
N ASN A 60 -19.67 5.82 10.04
CA ASN A 60 -19.73 6.08 11.48
C ASN A 60 -19.05 7.43 11.77
N LEU A 61 -19.78 8.42 12.27
CA LEU A 61 -19.17 9.64 12.78
C LEU A 61 -18.99 9.52 14.29
N LEU A 62 -17.76 9.69 14.78
CA LEU A 62 -17.41 9.66 16.20
C LEU A 62 -16.81 11.02 16.57
N ALA A 63 -17.62 11.89 17.18
CA ALA A 63 -17.13 13.16 17.71
C ALA A 63 -16.49 12.94 19.09
N ILE A 64 -15.31 13.54 19.31
CA ILE A 64 -14.57 13.45 20.58
C ILE A 64 -14.29 14.88 21.08
N GLU A 65 -14.58 15.14 22.34
CA GLU A 65 -14.23 16.39 23.02
C GLU A 65 -12.75 16.33 23.48
N PRO A 66 -11.86 17.18 22.94
CA PRO A 66 -10.46 17.19 23.36
C PRO A 66 -10.27 17.64 24.81
N LEU A 67 -9.05 17.49 25.35
CA LEU A 67 -8.73 17.97 26.69
C LEU A 67 -8.99 19.49 26.77
N GLY A 68 -9.53 19.97 27.89
CA GLY A 68 -9.99 21.36 28.04
C GLY A 68 -11.39 21.67 27.48
N HIS A 69 -12.15 20.67 26.99
CA HIS A 69 -13.41 20.89 26.28
C HIS A 69 -14.55 19.98 26.76
N GLY A 70 -15.77 20.50 26.72
CA GLY A 70 -17.01 19.77 27.03
C GLY A 70 -16.96 18.91 28.31
N SER A 71 -17.37 17.65 28.19
CA SER A 71 -17.43 16.67 29.28
C SER A 71 -16.09 16.00 29.56
N THR A 72 -15.05 16.24 28.76
CA THR A 72 -13.72 15.65 28.96
C THR A 72 -13.03 16.21 30.22
N SER A 73 -12.41 15.33 31.01
CA SER A 73 -11.66 15.66 32.24
C SER A 73 -10.43 14.77 32.43
N SER A 74 -9.37 15.32 33.00
CA SER A 74 -8.06 14.67 33.20
C SER A 74 -7.61 14.80 34.66
N PRO A 75 -7.01 13.76 35.28
CA PRO A 75 -6.34 13.87 36.58
C PRO A 75 -5.10 14.77 36.54
N SER A 76 -4.43 14.87 35.39
CA SER A 76 -3.36 15.85 35.16
C SER A 76 -3.97 17.20 34.80
N GLU A 77 -3.63 18.25 35.55
CA GLU A 77 -3.99 19.64 35.23
C GLU A 77 -3.27 20.17 33.98
N HIS A 78 -2.13 19.59 33.60
CA HIS A 78 -1.33 19.99 32.43
C HIS A 78 -1.41 18.96 31.31
N PHE A 79 -1.56 19.45 30.07
CA PHE A 79 -1.65 18.64 28.84
C PHE A 79 -1.41 19.51 27.60
N THR A 80 -1.31 18.88 26.43
CA THR A 80 -1.09 19.52 25.13
C THR A 80 -2.03 18.95 24.04
N TYR A 81 -1.93 19.48 22.82
CA TYR A 81 -2.59 18.88 21.65
C TYR A 81 -2.06 17.49 21.27
N TRP A 82 -0.85 17.09 21.71
CA TRP A 82 -0.37 15.72 21.55
C TRP A 82 -1.11 14.76 22.48
N ASP A 83 -1.41 15.19 23.71
CA ASP A 83 -2.16 14.38 24.68
C ASP A 83 -3.62 14.18 24.24
N SER A 84 -4.24 15.22 23.66
CA SER A 84 -5.57 15.08 23.04
C SER A 84 -5.56 14.11 21.85
N ALA A 85 -4.47 14.06 21.07
CA ALA A 85 -4.31 13.11 19.97
C ALA A 85 -4.08 11.66 20.46
N HIS A 86 -3.29 11.47 21.53
CA HIS A 86 -3.12 10.17 22.20
C HIS A 86 -4.43 9.68 22.81
N MET A 87 -5.16 10.55 23.50
CA MET A 87 -6.49 10.28 24.06
C MET A 87 -7.48 9.85 22.96
N ALA A 88 -7.55 10.59 21.84
CA ALA A 88 -8.43 10.24 20.72
C ALA A 88 -8.10 8.90 20.07
N LEU A 89 -6.82 8.52 19.99
CA LEU A 89 -6.41 7.19 19.53
C LEU A 89 -6.79 6.08 20.51
N GLN A 90 -6.74 6.33 21.83
CA GLN A 90 -7.20 5.37 22.84
C GLN A 90 -8.74 5.27 22.90
N VAL A 91 -9.47 6.35 22.59
CA VAL A 91 -10.93 6.31 22.37
C VAL A 91 -11.26 5.41 21.18
N MET A 92 -10.50 5.48 20.08
CA MET A 92 -10.64 4.53 18.97
C MET A 92 -10.36 3.08 19.41
N ASP A 93 -9.36 2.84 20.27
CA ASP A 93 -9.03 1.51 20.80
C ASP A 93 -10.15 0.93 21.67
N HIS A 94 -10.80 1.75 22.50
CA HIS A 94 -11.93 1.33 23.34
C HIS A 94 -13.08 0.72 22.52
N PHE A 95 -13.41 1.31 21.36
CA PHE A 95 -14.42 0.80 20.44
C PHE A 95 -13.87 -0.20 19.40
N GLY A 96 -12.61 -0.61 19.51
CA GLY A 96 -11.96 -1.53 18.57
C GLY A 96 -11.70 -0.96 17.18
N ILE A 97 -11.85 0.36 16.97
CA ILE A 97 -11.73 1.06 15.69
C ILE A 97 -10.27 1.07 15.25
N GLN A 98 -9.86 0.04 14.51
CA GLN A 98 -8.46 -0.14 14.10
C GLN A 98 -7.96 0.98 13.17
N LYS A 99 -8.83 1.49 12.29
CA LYS A 99 -8.51 2.50 11.29
C LYS A 99 -9.68 3.49 11.14
N ALA A 100 -9.37 4.76 10.91
CA ALA A 100 -10.38 5.80 10.73
C ALA A 100 -9.88 6.92 9.80
N PHE A 101 -10.82 7.63 9.19
CA PHE A 101 -10.61 8.99 8.71
C PHE A 101 -10.63 9.94 9.90
N VAL A 102 -10.01 11.11 9.78
CA VAL A 102 -9.98 12.12 10.85
C VAL A 102 -10.28 13.50 10.29
N LEU A 103 -11.19 14.22 10.94
CA LEU A 103 -11.65 15.56 10.57
C LEU A 103 -11.55 16.47 11.79
N GLY A 104 -11.06 17.69 11.61
CA GLY A 104 -10.97 18.63 12.70
C GLY A 104 -10.91 20.08 12.25
N THR A 105 -11.75 20.90 12.88
CA THR A 105 -11.88 22.33 12.60
C THR A 105 -11.04 23.16 13.58
N SER A 106 -10.37 24.22 13.12
CA SER A 106 -9.52 25.08 13.97
C SER A 106 -8.46 24.23 14.71
N GLN A 107 -8.42 24.25 16.05
CA GLN A 107 -7.54 23.37 16.84
C GLN A 107 -7.71 21.88 16.53
N GLY A 108 -8.91 21.47 16.09
CA GLY A 108 -9.19 20.10 15.68
C GLY A 108 -8.22 19.66 14.59
N GLY A 109 -7.92 20.54 13.63
CA GLY A 109 -6.95 20.31 12.55
C GLY A 109 -5.54 19.99 13.06
N TRP A 110 -5.06 20.72 14.08
CA TRP A 110 -3.80 20.45 14.76
C TRP A 110 -3.79 19.11 15.50
N ILE A 111 -4.91 18.71 16.11
CA ILE A 111 -5.04 17.45 16.85
C ILE A 111 -5.14 16.26 15.88
N VAL A 112 -5.97 16.34 14.83
CA VAL A 112 -6.09 15.26 13.85
C VAL A 112 -4.82 15.07 13.01
N THR A 113 -4.08 16.14 12.75
CA THR A 113 -2.74 16.03 12.13
C THR A 113 -1.76 15.35 13.08
N ARG A 114 -1.80 15.64 14.39
CA ARG A 114 -1.01 14.89 15.39
C ARG A 114 -1.44 13.43 15.48
N MET A 115 -2.72 13.09 15.40
CA MET A 115 -3.18 11.69 15.30
C MET A 115 -2.58 10.98 14.08
N ALA A 116 -2.51 11.67 12.94
CA ALA A 116 -1.91 11.14 11.71
C ALA A 116 -0.38 10.99 11.78
N LEU A 117 0.32 11.83 12.54
CA LEU A 117 1.76 11.69 12.84
C LEU A 117 2.04 10.56 13.84
N LEU A 118 1.21 10.42 14.88
CA LEU A 118 1.35 9.38 15.91
C LEU A 118 0.97 7.98 15.39
N ALA A 119 -0.04 7.89 14.51
CA ALA A 119 -0.59 6.63 14.02
C ALA A 119 -0.82 6.60 12.49
N PRO A 120 0.22 6.82 11.65
CA PRO A 120 0.09 6.92 10.20
C PRO A 120 -0.43 5.64 9.51
N ASN A 121 -0.41 4.50 10.21
CA ASN A 121 -0.98 3.22 9.76
C ASN A 121 -2.46 3.01 10.13
N ARG A 122 -2.98 3.79 11.10
CA ARG A 122 -4.39 3.79 11.50
C ARG A 122 -5.19 4.84 10.76
N ILE A 123 -4.60 6.01 10.53
CA ILE A 123 -5.29 7.09 9.81
C ILE A 123 -5.37 6.78 8.31
N LEU A 124 -6.59 6.86 7.76
CA LEU A 124 -6.92 6.57 6.37
C LEU A 124 -6.96 7.82 5.48
N GLY A 125 -7.29 8.97 6.05
CA GLY A 125 -7.35 10.27 5.39
C GLY A 125 -7.53 11.37 6.45
N LEU A 126 -7.04 12.57 6.14
CA LEU A 126 -6.91 13.70 7.05
C LEU A 126 -7.63 14.92 6.48
N MET A 127 -8.59 15.47 7.23
CA MET A 127 -9.45 16.57 6.81
C MET A 127 -9.33 17.78 7.76
N PRO A 128 -8.29 18.61 7.59
CA PRO A 128 -8.15 19.87 8.32
C PRO A 128 -9.12 20.92 7.77
N LEU A 129 -9.92 21.52 8.64
CA LEU A 129 -10.88 22.58 8.29
C LEU A 129 -10.50 23.88 9.00
N GLY A 130 -10.46 25.01 8.30
CA GLY A 130 -10.32 26.36 8.90
C GLY A 130 -9.19 26.43 9.92
N THR A 131 -7.95 26.14 9.51
CA THR A 131 -6.84 25.83 10.44
C THR A 131 -5.48 26.32 9.91
N SER A 132 -4.41 25.97 10.62
CA SER A 132 -3.01 26.24 10.27
C SER A 132 -2.17 24.99 10.54
N MET A 133 -0.92 25.00 10.08
CA MET A 133 0.09 23.99 10.47
C MET A 133 1.33 24.64 11.10
N ASP A 134 1.26 25.94 11.36
CA ASP A 134 2.24 26.72 12.12
C ASP A 134 1.75 26.93 13.56
N TYR A 135 2.54 27.63 14.38
CA TYR A 135 2.19 28.14 15.70
C TYR A 135 1.85 29.64 15.68
N GLU A 136 1.49 30.16 14.50
CA GLU A 136 1.27 31.59 14.20
C GLU A 136 2.53 32.42 14.46
N SER A 137 3.64 31.94 13.87
CA SER A 137 4.92 32.63 13.81
C SER A 137 4.80 34.02 13.15
N LEU A 138 5.87 34.81 13.23
CA LEU A 138 5.91 36.14 12.62
C LEU A 138 5.71 36.11 11.09
N ASP A 139 6.10 35.03 10.42
CA ASP A 139 5.84 34.83 8.98
C ASP A 139 4.34 34.66 8.70
N SER A 140 3.66 33.75 9.41
CA SER A 140 2.21 33.55 9.29
C SER A 140 1.41 34.80 9.64
N ARG A 141 1.79 35.53 10.71
CA ARG A 141 1.15 36.80 11.08
C ARG A 141 1.39 37.90 10.03
N SER A 142 2.55 37.94 9.39
CA SER A 142 2.82 38.89 8.28
C SER A 142 1.97 38.62 7.03
N LYS A 143 1.41 37.40 6.91
CA LYS A 143 0.50 36.96 5.84
C LYS A 143 -0.99 37.04 6.22
N GLY A 144 -1.32 37.66 7.36
CA GLY A 144 -2.69 37.91 7.78
C GLY A 144 -3.26 36.94 8.82
N CYS A 145 -2.51 35.95 9.31
CA CYS A 145 -2.97 35.17 10.47
C CYS A 145 -3.09 36.04 11.72
N TRP A 146 -4.04 35.72 12.58
CA TRP A 146 -4.23 36.37 13.88
C TRP A 146 -3.03 36.21 14.83
N ASP A 147 -2.96 37.12 15.81
CA ASP A 147 -2.05 37.01 16.95
C ASP A 147 -2.78 36.44 18.18
N PRO A 148 -2.57 35.16 18.54
CA PRO A 148 -3.23 34.56 19.69
C PRO A 148 -2.74 35.15 21.01
N ALA A 149 -1.47 35.58 21.10
CA ALA A 149 -0.90 36.09 22.34
C ALA A 149 -1.46 37.50 22.65
N ALA A 150 -1.49 38.38 21.64
CA ALA A 150 -2.04 39.72 21.79
C ALA A 150 -3.54 39.72 22.17
N ASN A 151 -4.32 38.75 21.69
CA ASN A 151 -5.77 38.69 21.93
C ASN A 151 -6.17 37.90 23.19
N LEU A 152 -5.43 36.86 23.57
CA LEU A 152 -5.90 35.88 24.57
C LEU A 152 -5.17 35.93 25.93
N THR A 153 -3.97 36.53 26.00
CA THR A 153 -3.18 36.55 27.25
C THR A 153 -3.93 37.23 28.40
N VAL A 154 -4.67 38.30 28.12
CA VAL A 154 -5.52 39.00 29.11
C VAL A 154 -6.59 38.09 29.74
N PHE A 155 -7.13 37.12 29.00
CA PHE A 155 -8.07 36.14 29.54
C PHE A 155 -7.35 35.04 30.34
N TYR A 156 -6.20 34.57 29.86
CA TYR A 156 -5.38 33.60 30.58
C TYR A 156 -4.90 34.13 31.93
N GLU A 157 -4.44 35.39 31.99
CA GLU A 157 -4.05 36.08 33.22
C GLU A 157 -5.26 36.28 34.15
N LYS A 158 -6.39 36.79 33.63
CA LYS A 158 -7.65 36.97 34.38
C LYS A 158 -8.17 35.68 35.03
N TRP A 159 -7.89 34.52 34.44
CA TRP A 159 -8.30 33.20 34.96
C TRP A 159 -7.19 32.47 35.72
N THR A 160 -6.01 33.08 35.85
CA THR A 160 -4.93 32.59 36.70
C THR A 160 -5.17 33.04 38.15
N SER A 161 -5.60 32.10 38.98
CA SER A 161 -5.81 32.27 40.42
C SER A 161 -5.12 31.13 41.19
N PRO A 162 -4.39 31.44 42.28
CA PRO A 162 -3.82 30.45 43.20
C PRO A 162 -4.85 29.91 44.21
N SER A 163 -6.02 30.54 44.33
CA SER A 163 -7.14 30.09 45.17
C SER A 163 -8.28 29.52 44.32
N ALA A 164 -9.09 28.65 44.93
CA ALA A 164 -10.27 28.06 44.30
C ALA A 164 -11.37 29.12 44.05
N THR A 165 -12.08 28.97 42.94
CA THR A 165 -13.09 29.90 42.42
C THR A 165 -14.43 29.20 42.18
N PRO A 166 -15.16 28.79 43.24
CA PRO A 166 -16.40 28.03 43.09
C PRO A 166 -17.50 28.77 42.32
N ASP A 167 -17.51 30.10 42.39
CA ASP A 167 -18.48 30.98 41.71
C ASP A 167 -18.02 31.43 40.31
N PHE A 168 -16.92 30.87 39.78
CA PHE A 168 -16.47 31.20 38.43
C PHE A 168 -17.52 30.84 37.37
N VAL A 169 -17.75 31.75 36.43
CA VAL A 169 -18.45 31.49 35.17
C VAL A 169 -17.72 32.27 34.08
N VAL A 170 -17.50 31.65 32.91
CA VAL A 170 -16.87 32.34 31.78
C VAL A 170 -17.73 33.52 31.29
N ASP A 171 -17.09 34.65 31.02
CA ASP A 171 -17.77 35.92 30.76
C ASP A 171 -18.35 36.06 29.34
N ASP A 172 -19.34 36.94 29.19
CA ASP A 172 -20.03 37.18 27.92
C ASP A 172 -19.12 37.80 26.84
N VAL A 173 -18.04 38.50 27.23
CA VAL A 173 -17.06 39.05 26.28
C VAL A 173 -16.29 37.90 25.63
N TRP A 174 -15.83 36.92 26.42
CA TRP A 174 -15.26 35.68 25.88
C TRP A 174 -16.26 34.90 25.02
N CYS A 175 -17.51 34.75 25.46
CA CYS A 175 -18.52 34.02 24.70
C CYS A 175 -18.80 34.68 23.33
N GLY A 176 -18.89 36.01 23.29
CA GLY A 176 -19.03 36.79 22.07
C GLY A 176 -17.80 36.72 21.17
N LEU A 177 -16.58 36.74 21.73
CA LEU A 177 -15.33 36.58 20.99
C LEU A 177 -15.25 35.21 20.28
N VAL A 178 -15.52 34.13 21.02
CA VAL A 178 -15.52 32.75 20.48
C VAL A 178 -16.60 32.57 19.41
N GLY A 179 -17.82 33.05 19.66
CA GLY A 179 -18.92 32.97 18.68
C GLY A 179 -18.67 33.81 17.42
N GLY A 180 -18.14 35.02 17.58
CA GLY A 180 -17.85 35.96 16.49
C GLY A 180 -16.71 35.48 15.58
N ILE A 181 -15.58 35.06 16.16
CA ILE A 181 -14.46 34.46 15.40
C ILE A 181 -14.92 33.18 14.71
N GLY A 182 -15.66 32.32 15.43
CA GLY A 182 -16.08 31.02 14.94
C GLY A 182 -17.06 31.06 13.77
N PHE A 183 -18.18 31.76 13.94
CA PHE A 183 -19.29 31.72 12.97
C PHE A 183 -19.31 32.93 12.01
N GLY A 184 -18.59 34.01 12.30
CA GLY A 184 -18.56 35.21 11.46
C GLY A 184 -19.96 35.73 11.13
N ALA A 185 -20.21 35.98 9.83
CA ALA A 185 -21.52 36.41 9.34
C ALA A 185 -22.67 35.39 9.60
N ALA A 186 -22.36 34.13 9.91
CA ALA A 186 -23.34 33.09 10.23
C ALA A 186 -23.67 32.98 11.73
N ALA A 187 -23.29 33.98 12.55
CA ALA A 187 -23.57 34.07 13.98
C ALA A 187 -25.01 34.56 14.29
N THR A 188 -26.02 33.77 13.93
CA THR A 188 -27.43 34.09 14.24
C THR A 188 -27.68 34.19 15.75
N GLU A 189 -28.65 35.02 16.16
CA GLU A 189 -28.97 35.25 17.58
C GLU A 189 -29.21 33.93 18.36
N THR A 190 -30.00 33.01 17.80
CA THR A 190 -30.27 31.69 18.38
C THR A 190 -29.01 30.84 18.54
N ARG A 191 -28.12 30.86 17.54
CA ARG A 191 -26.84 30.12 17.56
C ARG A 191 -25.90 30.72 18.61
N SER A 192 -25.80 32.03 18.66
CA SER A 192 -25.00 32.77 19.65
C SER A 192 -25.51 32.53 21.08
N ALA A 193 -26.81 32.57 21.32
CA ALA A 193 -27.41 32.25 22.62
C ALA A 193 -27.13 30.80 23.06
N PHE A 194 -27.31 29.82 22.15
CA PHE A 194 -27.02 28.41 22.42
C PHE A 194 -25.54 28.17 22.78
N TRP A 195 -24.61 28.83 22.08
CA TRP A 195 -23.19 28.68 22.37
C TRP A 195 -22.75 29.44 23.62
N THR A 196 -23.24 30.66 23.88
CA THR A 196 -23.01 31.36 25.15
C THR A 196 -23.49 30.55 26.35
N GLN A 197 -24.69 29.95 26.27
CA GLN A 197 -25.17 29.06 27.33
C GLN A 197 -24.31 27.79 27.47
N THR A 198 -23.97 27.12 26.35
CA THR A 198 -23.10 25.93 26.36
C THR A 198 -21.72 26.23 26.96
N LEU A 199 -21.12 27.39 26.64
CA LEU A 199 -19.85 27.83 27.18
C LEU A 199 -19.93 28.05 28.69
N LYS A 200 -20.97 28.76 29.16
CA LYS A 200 -21.22 28.99 30.58
C LYS A 200 -21.50 27.71 31.37
N ASP A 201 -22.13 26.71 30.75
CA ASP A 201 -22.35 25.40 31.39
C ASP A 201 -21.11 24.51 31.43
N VAL A 202 -20.20 24.59 30.45
CA VAL A 202 -18.93 23.83 30.43
C VAL A 202 -17.86 24.50 31.30
N TYR A 203 -17.84 25.83 31.35
CA TYR A 203 -16.81 26.63 32.01
C TYR A 203 -17.38 27.42 33.20
N LYS A 204 -17.90 26.67 34.18
CA LYS A 204 -18.33 27.16 35.50
C LYS A 204 -17.68 26.38 36.65
N GLY A 205 -17.56 27.04 37.80
CA GLY A 205 -16.81 26.57 38.96
C GLY A 205 -15.30 26.51 38.71
N ASP A 206 -14.54 26.15 39.75
CA ASP A 206 -13.07 26.19 39.69
C ASP A 206 -12.49 25.23 38.65
N GLU A 207 -13.09 24.04 38.50
CA GLU A 207 -12.71 23.09 37.46
C GLU A 207 -13.06 23.62 36.05
N GLY A 208 -14.15 24.38 35.90
CA GLY A 208 -14.45 25.11 34.66
C GLY A 208 -13.40 26.17 34.33
N ARG A 209 -12.94 26.93 35.33
CA ARG A 209 -11.83 27.90 35.20
C ARG A 209 -10.53 27.23 34.79
N LYS A 210 -10.13 26.16 35.48
CA LYS A 210 -8.92 25.38 35.14
C LYS A 210 -9.02 24.83 33.72
N LYS A 211 -10.16 24.24 33.37
CA LYS A 211 -10.43 23.63 32.05
C LYS A 211 -10.29 24.66 30.91
N VAL A 212 -10.89 25.85 31.03
CA VAL A 212 -10.74 26.90 30.01
C VAL A 212 -9.31 27.46 29.99
N ARG A 213 -8.71 27.73 31.15
CA ARG A 213 -7.34 28.25 31.25
C ARG A 213 -6.31 27.33 30.57
N MET A 214 -6.42 26.01 30.76
CA MET A 214 -5.51 25.06 30.13
C MET A 214 -5.81 24.86 28.63
N ALA A 215 -7.06 25.04 28.18
CA ALA A 215 -7.37 25.11 26.75
C ALA A 215 -6.71 26.31 26.07
N LEU A 216 -6.65 27.48 26.74
CA LEU A 216 -5.90 28.65 26.25
C LEU A 216 -4.39 28.39 26.28
N ASN A 217 -3.87 27.71 27.30
CA ASN A 217 -2.45 27.38 27.38
C ASN A 217 -2.02 26.44 26.24
N CYS A 218 -2.82 25.40 25.96
CA CYS A 218 -2.60 24.50 24.81
C CYS A 218 -2.55 25.24 23.47
N LEU A 219 -3.34 26.31 23.34
CA LEU A 219 -3.33 27.18 22.18
C LEU A 219 -2.07 28.05 22.18
N LEU A 220 -1.87 28.88 23.21
CA LEU A 220 -0.77 29.85 23.31
C LEU A 220 0.62 29.22 23.17
N GLU A 221 0.85 28.04 23.76
CA GLU A 221 2.15 27.34 23.77
C GLU A 221 2.24 26.22 22.70
N ARG A 222 1.35 26.21 21.70
CA ARG A 222 1.31 25.16 20.65
C ARG A 222 2.61 25.08 19.85
N ASP A 223 3.08 23.87 19.56
CA ASP A 223 4.20 23.66 18.65
C ASP A 223 3.76 23.55 17.18
N GLY A 224 4.53 24.17 16.27
CA GLY A 224 4.27 24.14 14.83
C GLY A 224 4.51 22.76 14.20
N LEU A 225 3.72 22.40 13.20
CA LEU A 225 3.81 21.13 12.49
C LEU A 225 4.50 21.22 11.11
N LEU A 226 4.90 22.41 10.64
CA LEU A 226 5.46 22.63 9.28
C LEU A 226 6.67 21.76 8.91
N LEU A 227 7.46 21.33 9.88
CA LEU A 227 8.61 20.43 9.69
C LEU A 227 8.25 18.94 9.77
N ARG A 228 7.01 18.61 10.16
CA ARG A 228 6.52 17.23 10.37
C ARG A 228 5.43 16.84 9.37
N ILE A 229 4.63 17.78 8.84
CA ILE A 229 3.57 17.49 7.86
C ILE A 229 4.08 16.86 6.56
N GLY A 230 5.37 17.04 6.23
CA GLY A 230 6.03 16.32 5.14
C GLY A 230 6.04 14.81 5.31
N ASP A 231 5.86 14.29 6.53
CA ASP A 231 5.80 12.86 6.82
C ASP A 231 4.41 12.23 6.75
N ILE A 232 3.35 13.02 6.63
CA ILE A 232 1.98 12.53 6.47
C ILE A 232 1.87 11.71 5.18
N LYS A 233 1.42 10.44 5.28
CA LYS A 233 1.29 9.51 4.14
C LYS A 233 -0.16 9.27 3.68
N CYS A 234 -1.15 9.64 4.48
CA CYS A 234 -2.57 9.56 4.11
C CYS A 234 -2.96 10.74 3.18
N PRO A 235 -4.04 10.63 2.38
CA PRO A 235 -4.61 11.74 1.62
C PRO A 235 -5.06 12.87 2.58
N VAL A 236 -4.91 14.11 2.14
CA VAL A 236 -5.18 15.32 2.91
C VAL A 236 -6.10 16.24 2.12
N TYR A 237 -7.37 16.39 2.56
CA TYR A 237 -8.32 17.33 1.96
C TYR A 237 -8.54 18.48 2.94
N TRP A 238 -7.82 19.57 2.71
CA TRP A 238 -7.96 20.79 3.48
C TRP A 238 -9.12 21.61 2.89
N LEU A 239 -10.08 22.01 3.72
CA LEU A 239 -11.12 22.98 3.33
C LEU A 239 -10.89 24.27 4.11
N GLN A 240 -10.90 25.39 3.41
CA GLN A 240 -10.58 26.70 3.98
C GLN A 240 -11.63 27.72 3.56
N GLY A 241 -12.13 28.49 4.51
CA GLY A 241 -13.10 29.55 4.26
C GLY A 241 -12.41 30.80 3.72
N THR A 242 -13.03 31.51 2.76
CA THR A 242 -12.50 32.80 2.29
C THR A 242 -12.65 33.91 3.33
N GLU A 243 -13.59 33.77 4.26
CA GLU A 243 -13.88 34.68 5.38
C GLU A 243 -13.38 34.11 6.74
N ASP A 244 -12.42 33.18 6.72
CA ASP A 244 -11.73 32.69 7.94
C ASP A 244 -10.79 33.78 8.46
N THR A 245 -11.21 34.49 9.51
CA THR A 245 -10.42 35.61 10.07
C THR A 245 -9.18 35.20 10.88
N PRO A 246 -9.10 34.02 11.52
CA PRO A 246 -7.85 33.56 12.15
C PRO A 246 -6.70 33.22 11.20
N PHE A 247 -6.98 32.62 10.03
CA PHE A 247 -5.95 32.02 9.16
C PHE A 247 -6.00 32.43 7.69
N GLY A 248 -7.12 33.01 7.24
CA GLY A 248 -7.31 33.49 5.87
C GLY A 248 -7.10 32.40 4.81
N THR A 249 -6.59 32.81 3.65
CA THR A 249 -6.42 31.94 2.48
C THR A 249 -4.95 31.70 2.10
N ILE A 250 -4.06 32.67 2.36
CA ILE A 250 -2.65 32.64 1.95
C ILE A 250 -1.89 31.51 2.64
N VAL A 251 -1.96 31.46 3.98
CA VAL A 251 -1.17 30.54 4.81
C VAL A 251 -1.59 29.07 4.58
N PRO A 252 -2.88 28.71 4.54
CA PRO A 252 -3.34 27.41 4.07
C PRO A 252 -2.85 27.03 2.66
N ALA A 253 -2.85 27.97 1.71
CA ALA A 253 -2.38 27.75 0.34
C ALA A 253 -0.85 27.58 0.24
N GLU A 254 -0.07 28.02 1.22
CA GLU A 254 1.34 27.64 1.37
C GLU A 254 1.51 26.29 2.08
N HIS A 255 0.75 26.06 3.16
CA HIS A 255 0.90 24.89 4.02
C HIS A 255 0.50 23.58 3.35
N ILE A 256 -0.53 23.55 2.50
CA ILE A 256 -0.91 22.33 1.76
C ILE A 256 0.24 21.77 0.90
N LYS A 257 1.10 22.65 0.36
CA LYS A 257 2.26 22.29 -0.47
C LYS A 257 3.36 21.55 0.31
N ARG A 258 3.33 21.58 1.65
CA ARG A 258 4.31 20.93 2.54
C ARG A 258 3.96 19.48 2.88
N PHE A 259 2.79 18.96 2.52
CA PHE A 259 2.40 17.55 2.71
C PHE A 259 3.03 16.64 1.63
N THR A 260 4.35 16.74 1.47
CA THR A 260 5.10 16.20 0.31
C THR A 260 5.12 14.67 0.20
N SER A 261 4.83 13.94 1.27
CA SER A 261 4.66 12.47 1.23
C SER A 261 3.20 12.01 1.14
N SER A 262 2.22 12.91 1.07
CA SER A 262 0.82 12.52 0.95
C SER A 262 0.55 11.89 -0.42
N VAL A 263 -0.31 10.87 -0.47
CA VAL A 263 -0.77 10.29 -1.73
C VAL A 263 -1.65 11.25 -2.55
N GLU A 264 -2.28 12.24 -1.89
CA GLU A 264 -3.08 13.29 -2.52
C GLU A 264 -3.28 14.45 -1.52
N ALA A 265 -2.76 15.64 -1.84
CA ALA A 265 -2.94 16.84 -1.04
C ALA A 265 -3.80 17.85 -1.81
N LYS A 266 -5.06 18.01 -1.39
CA LYS A 266 -6.10 18.85 -1.99
C LYS A 266 -6.40 20.02 -1.04
N LEU A 267 -6.43 21.24 -1.55
CA LEU A 267 -6.98 22.40 -0.85
C LEU A 267 -8.22 22.88 -1.60
N VAL A 268 -9.32 23.08 -0.89
CA VAL A 268 -10.58 23.58 -1.41
C VAL A 268 -10.89 24.90 -0.68
N MET A 269 -11.04 25.99 -1.45
CA MET A 269 -11.54 27.25 -0.90
C MET A 269 -13.06 27.24 -0.94
N ILE A 270 -13.69 27.62 0.17
CA ILE A 270 -15.14 27.68 0.35
C ILE A 270 -15.55 29.15 0.42
N GLU A 271 -16.25 29.61 -0.60
CA GLU A 271 -16.62 31.03 -0.75
C GLU A 271 -17.64 31.46 0.31
N GLY A 272 -17.41 32.63 0.93
CA GLY A 272 -18.16 33.10 2.09
C GLY A 272 -18.01 32.22 3.35
N GLY A 273 -17.10 31.24 3.34
CA GLY A 273 -16.91 30.32 4.46
C GLY A 273 -16.20 30.99 5.63
N ALA A 274 -16.76 30.87 6.84
CA ALA A 274 -16.15 31.37 8.07
C ALA A 274 -15.25 30.30 8.73
N HIS A 275 -14.72 30.61 9.91
CA HIS A 275 -13.73 29.77 10.60
C HIS A 275 -14.25 28.38 11.00
N TYR A 276 -15.47 28.27 11.52
CA TYR A 276 -16.10 26.99 11.90
C TYR A 276 -16.81 26.32 10.71
N LEU A 277 -16.07 26.06 9.62
CA LEU A 277 -16.60 25.59 8.33
C LEU A 277 -17.61 24.44 8.44
N ASN A 278 -17.42 23.45 9.31
CA ASN A 278 -18.35 22.32 9.40
C ASN A 278 -19.76 22.71 9.89
N ALA A 279 -19.93 23.88 10.51
CA ALA A 279 -21.20 24.41 11.01
C ALA A 279 -21.68 25.68 10.24
N THR A 280 -20.84 26.30 9.40
CA THR A 280 -21.25 27.39 8.50
C THR A 280 -21.49 26.91 7.07
N ASN A 281 -20.75 25.90 6.64
CA ASN A 281 -20.76 25.28 5.31
C ASN A 281 -20.86 23.74 5.44
N PRO A 282 -21.88 23.22 6.16
CA PRO A 282 -21.97 21.79 6.46
C PRO A 282 -22.13 20.94 5.21
N LYS A 283 -22.78 21.46 4.16
CA LYS A 283 -22.97 20.75 2.89
C LYS A 283 -21.63 20.43 2.25
N GLU A 284 -20.79 21.43 2.04
CA GLU A 284 -19.49 21.32 1.36
C GLU A 284 -18.52 20.43 2.15
N VAL A 285 -18.57 20.50 3.49
CA VAL A 285 -17.80 19.62 4.38
C VAL A 285 -18.30 18.17 4.33
N ASN A 286 -19.62 17.95 4.32
CA ASN A 286 -20.20 16.61 4.21
C ASN A 286 -19.90 15.97 2.84
N GLU A 287 -19.99 16.75 1.75
CA GLU A 287 -19.67 16.31 0.39
C GLU A 287 -18.17 15.95 0.24
N ALA A 288 -17.25 16.78 0.75
CA ALA A 288 -15.82 16.47 0.73
C ALA A 288 -15.46 15.27 1.62
N LEU A 289 -16.13 15.09 2.77
CA LEU A 289 -15.95 13.92 3.61
C LEU A 289 -16.43 12.65 2.91
N LEU A 290 -17.59 12.70 2.23
CA LEU A 290 -18.10 11.58 1.44
C LEU A 290 -17.21 11.27 0.23
N GLU A 291 -16.65 12.30 -0.44
CA GLU A 291 -15.64 12.12 -1.51
C GLU A 291 -14.42 11.34 -0.97
N MET A 292 -13.82 11.81 0.12
CA MET A 292 -12.65 11.15 0.73
C MET A 292 -12.97 9.72 1.19
N VAL A 293 -14.09 9.52 1.88
CA VAL A 293 -14.44 8.20 2.43
C VAL A 293 -14.79 7.22 1.31
N THR A 294 -15.57 7.61 0.29
CA THR A 294 -15.85 6.75 -0.86
C THR A 294 -14.56 6.37 -1.59
N LYS A 295 -13.70 7.35 -1.89
CA LYS A 295 -12.44 7.15 -2.63
C LYS A 295 -11.42 6.30 -1.88
N TYR A 296 -11.39 6.31 -0.55
CA TYR A 296 -10.32 5.68 0.24
C TYR A 296 -10.76 4.60 1.25
N SER A 297 -12.05 4.40 1.52
CA SER A 297 -12.53 3.33 2.44
C SER A 297 -12.29 1.93 1.85
N HIS A 298 -12.63 1.73 0.58
CA HIS A 298 -12.35 0.50 -0.17
C HIS A 298 -10.83 0.23 -0.28
N TYR A 299 -10.00 1.28 -0.27
CA TYR A 299 -8.56 1.14 -0.17
C TYR A 299 -8.09 0.56 1.19
N GLY A 300 -8.96 0.46 2.21
CA GLY A 300 -8.67 -0.25 3.46
C GLY A 300 -8.35 -1.74 3.26
N ILE A 301 -9.08 -2.41 2.37
CA ILE A 301 -8.86 -3.82 1.99
C ILE A 301 -7.58 -3.93 1.14
N LEU A 302 -7.42 -3.04 0.15
CA LEU A 302 -6.16 -2.90 -0.59
C LEU A 302 -4.98 -2.55 0.33
N ARG A 303 -5.19 -1.95 1.51
CA ARG A 303 -4.15 -1.63 2.50
C ARG A 303 -3.87 -2.77 3.48
N ILE A 304 -4.75 -3.76 3.65
CA ILE A 304 -4.38 -5.06 4.25
C ILE A 304 -3.47 -5.81 3.28
N VAL A 305 -3.85 -5.86 2.00
CA VAL A 305 -2.95 -6.33 0.93
C VAL A 305 -1.64 -5.53 0.94
N ARG A 306 -1.68 -4.19 1.07
CA ARG A 306 -0.49 -3.34 1.11
C ARG A 306 0.35 -3.45 2.40
N VAL A 307 -0.18 -4.00 3.49
CA VAL A 307 0.62 -4.39 4.66
C VAL A 307 1.35 -5.73 4.42
N VAL A 308 0.80 -6.62 3.58
CA VAL A 308 1.58 -7.75 3.04
C VAL A 308 2.66 -7.25 2.06
N TYR A 309 2.40 -6.20 1.28
CA TYR A 309 3.48 -5.45 0.58
C TYR A 309 4.41 -4.66 1.53
N GLY A 310 4.03 -4.44 2.80
CA GLY A 310 4.83 -3.70 3.79
C GLY A 310 6.15 -4.38 4.15
N VAL A 311 6.26 -5.69 3.88
CA VAL A 311 7.50 -6.48 3.98
C VAL A 311 8.43 -6.25 2.76
N PHE A 312 7.99 -5.48 1.76
CA PHE A 312 8.73 -5.18 0.52
C PHE A 312 8.84 -3.68 0.17
N ASP A 313 8.02 -2.81 0.77
CA ASP A 313 7.93 -1.36 0.44
C ASP A 313 8.79 -0.45 1.37
N THR A 314 9.60 -1.05 2.25
CA THR A 314 10.74 -0.35 2.88
C THR A 314 12.06 -0.98 2.41
N GLN A 315 12.95 -0.12 1.88
CA GLN A 315 14.31 -0.45 1.45
C GLN A 315 14.47 -1.42 0.25
N TRP A 316 13.73 -1.18 -0.84
CA TRP A 316 14.26 -1.37 -2.20
C TRP A 316 14.81 -0.09 -2.84
N ASP A 317 15.38 0.82 -2.03
CA ASP A 317 16.51 1.65 -2.49
C ASP A 317 17.79 0.78 -2.63
N PHE A 318 17.66 -0.30 -3.39
CA PHE A 318 18.74 -1.23 -3.70
C PHE A 318 19.33 -0.90 -5.07
N SER A 319 19.75 0.36 -5.23
CA SER A 319 20.69 0.78 -6.27
C SER A 319 20.25 0.42 -7.69
N VAL A 320 19.13 0.96 -8.16
CA VAL A 320 18.69 0.86 -9.57
C VAL A 320 19.78 1.39 -10.54
N HIS A 321 20.65 2.29 -10.05
CA HIS A 321 21.90 2.72 -10.70
C HIS A 321 22.90 1.58 -11.02
N LYS A 322 22.76 0.38 -10.44
CA LYS A 322 23.53 -0.83 -10.78
C LYS A 322 22.77 -1.82 -11.67
N LEU A 323 21.44 -1.95 -11.56
CA LEU A 323 20.66 -2.82 -12.48
C LEU A 323 20.41 -2.19 -13.86
N SER A 324 20.51 -0.86 -13.98
CA SER A 324 20.54 -0.09 -15.24
C SER A 324 21.59 -0.57 -16.26
N ARG A 325 22.50 -1.45 -15.84
CA ARG A 325 23.56 -2.04 -16.66
C ARG A 325 23.13 -3.29 -17.44
N VAL A 326 22.00 -3.94 -17.11
CA VAL A 326 21.76 -5.36 -17.46
C VAL A 326 20.62 -5.65 -18.45
N LEU A 327 19.85 -4.64 -18.87
CA LEU A 327 18.92 -4.77 -20.00
C LEU A 327 19.17 -3.64 -21.03
N PRO A 328 18.96 -3.88 -22.35
CA PRO A 328 19.14 -2.86 -23.36
C PRO A 328 18.14 -1.72 -23.14
N TYR A 329 18.69 -0.50 -23.05
CA TYR A 329 18.01 0.72 -22.59
C TYR A 329 16.70 1.02 -23.37
N SER A 330 16.66 0.65 -24.65
CA SER A 330 15.53 0.85 -25.56
C SER A 330 14.26 0.09 -25.16
N ILE A 331 14.37 -1.11 -24.58
CA ILE A 331 13.19 -1.90 -24.20
C ILE A 331 12.49 -1.26 -22.99
N HIS A 332 13.27 -0.79 -22.01
CA HIS A 332 12.71 -0.29 -20.75
C HIS A 332 11.93 1.03 -20.93
N LYS A 333 12.43 1.97 -21.75
CA LYS A 333 11.74 3.25 -22.03
C LYS A 333 10.51 3.10 -22.94
N ILE A 334 10.46 2.10 -23.82
CA ILE A 334 9.36 1.95 -24.80
C ILE A 334 8.25 1.04 -24.26
N LEU A 335 8.62 -0.11 -23.67
CA LEU A 335 7.64 -1.15 -23.34
C LEU A 335 6.98 -0.91 -21.97
N PHE A 336 7.76 -0.55 -20.94
CA PHE A 336 7.27 -0.51 -19.56
C PHE A 336 6.24 0.62 -19.31
N PRO A 337 6.48 1.89 -19.70
CA PRO A 337 5.50 2.96 -19.51
C PRO A 337 4.23 2.77 -20.34
N ARG A 338 4.34 2.08 -21.49
CA ARG A 338 3.18 1.74 -22.33
C ARG A 338 2.34 0.62 -21.73
N ILE A 339 2.97 -0.43 -21.19
CA ILE A 339 2.25 -1.48 -20.43
C ILE A 339 1.52 -0.86 -19.23
N CYS A 340 2.16 0.03 -18.46
CA CYS A 340 1.48 0.70 -17.35
C CYS A 340 0.32 1.62 -17.78
N ARG A 341 0.40 2.28 -18.95
CA ARG A 341 -0.72 3.07 -19.51
C ARG A 341 -1.87 2.22 -20.04
N VAL A 342 -1.64 0.96 -20.41
CA VAL A 342 -2.67 0.07 -20.97
C VAL A 342 -3.21 -0.90 -19.92
N LEU A 343 -2.53 -1.03 -18.78
CA LEU A 343 -3.09 -1.55 -17.52
C LEU A 343 -3.77 -0.45 -16.68
N CYS A 344 -4.03 0.74 -17.26
CA CYS A 344 -4.91 1.71 -16.63
C CYS A 344 -6.31 1.10 -16.43
N LEU A 345 -6.92 1.42 -15.29
CA LEU A 345 -8.31 1.07 -14.99
C LEU A 345 -9.26 1.63 -16.08
N PRO A 346 -10.43 1.03 -16.31
CA PRO A 346 -11.48 1.71 -17.05
C PRO A 346 -11.81 3.04 -16.36
N PRO A 347 -12.19 4.10 -17.09
CA PRO A 347 -12.66 5.34 -16.48
C PRO A 347 -13.86 5.04 -15.56
N GLU A 348 -13.93 5.71 -14.41
CA GLU A 348 -15.07 5.57 -13.51
C GLU A 348 -16.35 6.11 -14.18
N PRO A 349 -17.44 5.34 -14.22
CA PRO A 349 -18.73 5.80 -14.75
C PRO A 349 -19.46 6.68 -13.71
N ASN A 350 -18.84 7.80 -13.35
CA ASN A 350 -19.32 8.73 -12.33
C ASN A 350 -19.65 10.09 -12.95
N LEU A 351 -20.96 10.36 -13.09
CA LEU A 351 -21.60 11.68 -13.22
C LEU A 351 -20.86 12.73 -14.08
N MET A 352 -21.13 12.73 -15.39
CA MET A 352 -20.82 13.89 -16.24
C MET A 352 -21.99 14.42 -17.05
N GLU A 353 -21.82 15.67 -17.45
CA GLU A 353 -22.79 16.57 -18.03
C GLU A 353 -23.25 16.13 -19.42
N SER A 354 -24.35 16.72 -19.89
CA SER A 354 -24.90 16.45 -21.22
C SER A 354 -24.05 17.06 -22.34
N ASN A 355 -23.03 16.33 -22.81
CA ASN A 355 -22.82 16.08 -24.25
C ASN A 355 -21.67 15.09 -24.58
N ASN A 356 -21.89 14.29 -25.62
CA ASN A 356 -20.90 13.55 -26.41
C ASN A 356 -20.08 12.42 -25.74
N GLN A 357 -20.83 11.42 -25.26
CA GLN A 357 -20.60 10.01 -25.64
C GLN A 357 -19.36 9.30 -25.05
N ASP A 358 -19.43 8.99 -23.76
CA ASP A 358 -18.53 8.03 -23.11
C ASP A 358 -18.52 6.67 -23.83
N SER A 359 -17.33 6.21 -24.21
CA SER A 359 -17.14 4.98 -24.97
C SER A 359 -15.98 4.16 -24.41
N LEU A 360 -16.32 3.07 -23.73
CA LEU A 360 -15.34 2.12 -23.18
C LEU A 360 -14.61 1.32 -24.28
N GLN A 361 -15.06 1.42 -25.53
CA GLN A 361 -14.52 0.65 -26.66
C GLN A 361 -13.02 0.88 -26.88
N GLN A 362 -12.54 2.12 -26.77
CA GLN A 362 -11.12 2.43 -26.95
C GLN A 362 -10.25 1.76 -25.87
N TRP A 363 -10.72 1.76 -24.63
CA TRP A 363 -10.07 1.07 -23.51
C TRP A 363 -10.07 -0.45 -23.72
N SER A 364 -11.24 -1.04 -24.02
CA SER A 364 -11.36 -2.49 -24.25
C SER A 364 -10.48 -2.98 -25.40
N ILE A 365 -10.37 -2.21 -26.51
CA ILE A 365 -9.48 -2.52 -27.63
C ILE A 365 -8.01 -2.49 -27.19
N ALA A 366 -7.57 -1.38 -26.58
CA ALA A 366 -6.16 -1.18 -26.21
C ALA A 366 -5.69 -2.24 -25.19
N THR A 367 -6.48 -2.43 -24.13
CA THR A 367 -6.22 -3.41 -23.07
C THR A 367 -6.11 -4.81 -23.65
N THR A 368 -7.16 -5.30 -24.33
CA THR A 368 -7.23 -6.66 -24.90
C THR A 368 -6.09 -6.94 -25.89
N ALA A 369 -5.79 -6.00 -26.78
CA ALA A 369 -4.72 -6.16 -27.76
C ALA A 369 -3.34 -6.29 -27.09
N SER A 370 -3.02 -5.43 -26.12
CA SER A 370 -1.70 -5.39 -25.49
C SER A 370 -1.38 -6.66 -24.69
N VAL A 371 -2.34 -7.17 -23.90
CA VAL A 371 -2.13 -8.36 -23.07
C VAL A 371 -2.05 -9.63 -23.91
N THR A 372 -2.82 -9.69 -25.01
CA THR A 372 -2.75 -10.77 -26.00
C THR A 372 -1.38 -10.82 -26.69
N VAL A 373 -0.83 -9.66 -27.07
CA VAL A 373 0.53 -9.57 -27.64
C VAL A 373 1.59 -10.00 -26.62
N LEU A 374 1.47 -9.60 -25.36
CA LEU A 374 2.37 -10.02 -24.28
C LEU A 374 2.33 -11.54 -24.04
N ALA A 375 1.13 -12.12 -24.01
CA ALA A 375 0.91 -13.57 -23.90
C ALA A 375 1.54 -14.32 -25.08
N PHE A 376 1.28 -13.89 -26.32
CA PHE A 376 1.84 -14.48 -27.52
C PHE A 376 3.38 -14.47 -27.52
N VAL A 377 3.98 -13.31 -27.22
CA VAL A 377 5.44 -13.18 -27.12
C VAL A 377 6.01 -14.13 -26.04
N SER A 378 5.32 -14.31 -24.91
CA SER A 378 5.77 -15.24 -23.87
C SER A 378 5.79 -16.71 -24.34
N VAL A 379 4.84 -17.12 -25.18
CA VAL A 379 4.79 -18.46 -25.79
C VAL A 379 5.90 -18.62 -26.81
N CYS A 380 6.11 -17.64 -27.70
CA CYS A 380 7.22 -17.65 -28.66
C CYS A 380 8.58 -17.75 -27.96
N LEU A 381 8.77 -17.03 -26.84
CA LEU A 381 10.00 -17.12 -26.02
C LEU A 381 10.19 -18.50 -25.39
N ARG A 382 9.12 -19.21 -24.98
CA ARG A 382 9.20 -20.60 -24.51
C ARG A 382 9.61 -21.56 -25.62
N LEU A 383 9.00 -21.46 -26.80
CA LEU A 383 9.33 -22.34 -27.92
C LEU A 383 10.77 -22.11 -28.41
N LEU A 384 11.22 -20.86 -28.49
CA LEU A 384 12.61 -20.51 -28.73
C LEU A 384 13.56 -21.07 -27.64
N ALA A 385 13.17 -21.00 -26.36
CA ALA A 385 13.94 -21.57 -25.27
C ALA A 385 14.05 -23.11 -25.32
N ARG A 386 13.07 -23.82 -25.89
CA ARG A 386 13.14 -25.27 -26.15
C ARG A 386 14.06 -25.58 -27.33
N TYR A 387 13.91 -24.84 -28.43
CA TYR A 387 14.74 -24.97 -29.63
C TYR A 387 16.23 -24.75 -29.32
N GLU A 388 16.57 -23.63 -28.67
CA GLU A 388 17.93 -23.30 -28.21
C GLU A 388 18.54 -24.30 -27.21
N ARG A 389 17.73 -25.21 -26.66
CA ARG A 389 18.17 -26.27 -25.75
C ARG A 389 18.11 -27.66 -26.37
N MET A 390 17.76 -27.78 -27.65
CA MET A 390 17.50 -29.05 -28.35
C MET A 390 16.53 -29.95 -27.56
N GLN A 391 15.60 -29.35 -26.82
CA GLN A 391 14.63 -30.08 -26.00
C GLN A 391 13.40 -30.42 -26.82
N LYS A 392 13.06 -31.70 -26.87
CA LYS A 392 11.74 -32.15 -27.37
C LYS A 392 10.64 -31.45 -26.58
N LEU A 393 9.63 -30.94 -27.29
CA LEU A 393 8.39 -30.45 -26.71
C LEU A 393 7.73 -31.57 -25.90
N TRP A 394 7.10 -31.20 -24.79
CA TRP A 394 6.37 -32.12 -23.92
C TRP A 394 4.96 -31.61 -23.66
N TRP A 395 4.13 -32.37 -22.95
CA TRP A 395 2.72 -32.01 -22.73
C TRP A 395 2.52 -30.63 -22.10
N ASP A 396 3.45 -30.14 -21.26
CA ASP A 396 3.42 -28.78 -20.73
C ASP A 396 3.61 -27.69 -21.81
N ASP A 397 4.37 -27.98 -22.86
CA ASP A 397 4.57 -27.07 -23.98
C ASP A 397 3.38 -27.09 -24.96
N TYR A 398 2.77 -28.26 -25.19
CA TYR A 398 1.57 -28.37 -26.03
C TYR A 398 0.34 -27.70 -25.39
N MET A 399 0.11 -27.91 -24.09
CA MET A 399 -1.07 -27.33 -23.42
C MET A 399 -1.07 -25.80 -23.39
N VAL A 400 0.11 -25.15 -23.33
CA VAL A 400 0.16 -23.67 -23.45
C VAL A 400 0.00 -23.16 -24.89
N ILE A 401 0.34 -23.96 -25.91
CA ILE A 401 -0.01 -23.65 -27.31
C ILE A 401 -1.53 -23.71 -27.50
N PHE A 402 -2.19 -24.76 -26.98
CA PHE A 402 -3.66 -24.87 -27.02
C PHE A 402 -4.36 -23.75 -26.24
N SER A 403 -3.84 -23.38 -25.07
CA SER A 403 -4.29 -22.19 -24.35
C SER A 403 -4.20 -20.92 -25.22
N MET A 404 -3.04 -20.65 -25.83
CA MET A 404 -2.84 -19.46 -26.67
C MET A 404 -3.76 -19.45 -27.90
N LEU A 405 -4.03 -20.60 -28.51
CA LEU A 405 -5.01 -20.73 -29.59
C LEU A 405 -6.42 -20.36 -29.10
N TRP A 406 -6.86 -20.88 -27.97
CA TRP A 406 -8.14 -20.50 -27.35
C TRP A 406 -8.19 -19.01 -26.98
N ASN A 407 -7.08 -18.43 -26.52
CA ASN A 407 -6.98 -17.00 -26.23
C ASN A 407 -7.25 -16.15 -27.49
N PHE A 408 -6.65 -16.52 -28.63
CA PHE A 408 -6.94 -15.83 -29.90
C PHE A 408 -8.40 -15.94 -30.34
N ILE A 409 -9.04 -17.10 -30.14
CA ILE A 409 -10.45 -17.29 -30.52
C ILE A 409 -11.36 -16.43 -29.62
N VAL A 410 -11.17 -16.43 -28.29
CA VAL A 410 -11.91 -15.57 -27.36
C VAL A 410 -11.70 -14.09 -27.72
N VAL A 411 -10.46 -13.66 -27.95
CA VAL A 411 -10.15 -12.28 -28.35
C VAL A 411 -10.81 -11.90 -29.68
N GLY A 412 -10.95 -12.84 -30.62
CA GLY A 412 -11.76 -12.66 -31.83
C GLY A 412 -13.24 -12.38 -31.53
N PHE A 413 -13.86 -13.14 -30.61
CA PHE A 413 -15.22 -12.85 -30.15
C PHE A 413 -15.33 -11.51 -29.39
N ILE A 414 -14.32 -11.13 -28.60
CA ILE A 414 -14.27 -9.82 -27.94
C ILE A 414 -14.31 -8.68 -28.98
N PHE A 415 -13.47 -8.74 -30.01
CA PHE A 415 -13.50 -7.73 -31.08
C PHE A 415 -14.81 -7.76 -31.88
N ALA A 416 -15.42 -8.94 -32.09
CA ALA A 416 -16.73 -9.05 -32.73
C ALA A 416 -17.87 -8.43 -31.88
N MET A 417 -17.81 -8.55 -30.55
CA MET A 417 -18.74 -7.88 -29.63
C MET A 417 -18.54 -6.36 -29.62
N ILE A 418 -17.29 -5.87 -29.63
CA ILE A 418 -16.98 -4.43 -29.73
C ILE A 418 -17.50 -3.84 -31.04
N HIS A 419 -17.26 -4.52 -32.18
CA HIS A 419 -17.83 -4.13 -33.48
C HIS A 419 -19.37 -4.12 -33.48
N LYS A 420 -20.02 -4.87 -32.58
CA LYS A 420 -21.48 -4.89 -32.42
C LYS A 420 -22.01 -3.89 -31.38
N GLY A 421 -21.14 -3.10 -30.74
CA GLY A 421 -21.51 -2.02 -29.83
C GLY A 421 -21.19 -2.27 -28.35
N MET A 422 -20.59 -3.41 -27.98
CA MET A 422 -20.13 -3.62 -26.60
C MET A 422 -19.15 -2.51 -26.20
N GLY A 423 -19.37 -1.87 -25.05
CA GLY A 423 -18.68 -0.66 -24.61
C GLY A 423 -19.36 0.66 -24.98
N LEU A 424 -20.58 0.61 -25.53
CA LEU A 424 -21.53 1.73 -25.66
C LEU A 424 -22.81 1.41 -24.86
N HIS A 425 -23.55 2.45 -24.45
CA HIS A 425 -24.82 2.30 -23.76
C HIS A 425 -25.86 1.54 -24.61
N ALA A 426 -26.53 0.54 -24.01
CA ALA A 426 -27.50 -0.31 -24.70
C ALA A 426 -28.66 0.45 -25.37
N SER A 427 -29.00 1.64 -24.87
CA SER A 427 -29.98 2.57 -25.46
C SER A 427 -29.56 3.15 -26.82
N THR A 428 -28.27 3.15 -27.14
CA THR A 428 -27.71 3.70 -28.39
C THR A 428 -27.51 2.64 -29.49
N ILE A 429 -27.79 1.36 -29.19
CA ILE A 429 -27.47 0.21 -30.04
C ILE A 429 -28.77 -0.43 -30.55
N PRO A 430 -28.89 -0.77 -31.85
CA PRO A 430 -30.03 -1.54 -32.34
C PRO A 430 -30.16 -2.88 -31.62
N THR A 431 -31.38 -3.24 -31.18
CA THR A 431 -31.65 -4.42 -30.34
C THR A 431 -31.15 -5.74 -30.95
N GLU A 432 -31.16 -5.84 -32.28
CA GLU A 432 -30.54 -6.95 -33.03
C GLU A 432 -29.06 -7.16 -32.69
N ASN A 433 -28.29 -6.09 -32.51
CA ASN A 433 -26.87 -6.16 -32.21
C ASN A 433 -26.62 -6.50 -30.72
N VAL A 434 -27.48 -6.05 -29.81
CA VAL A 434 -27.49 -6.50 -28.40
C VAL A 434 -27.74 -8.01 -28.31
N ILE A 435 -28.68 -8.53 -29.10
CA ILE A 435 -28.95 -9.98 -29.22
C ILE A 435 -27.72 -10.74 -29.79
N VAL A 436 -26.96 -10.14 -30.71
CA VAL A 436 -25.72 -10.72 -31.23
C VAL A 436 -24.58 -10.68 -30.21
N ILE A 437 -24.42 -9.60 -29.44
CA ILE A 437 -23.46 -9.52 -28.33
C ILE A 437 -23.73 -10.64 -27.32
N ALA A 438 -24.98 -10.81 -26.87
CA ALA A 438 -25.34 -11.86 -25.93
C ALA A 438 -25.02 -13.28 -26.45
N LYS A 439 -25.26 -13.55 -27.74
CA LYS A 439 -24.89 -14.83 -28.39
C LYS A 439 -23.39 -15.05 -28.44
N TYR A 440 -22.60 -14.01 -28.74
CA TYR A 440 -21.13 -14.10 -28.72
C TYR A 440 -20.57 -14.24 -27.31
N LEU A 441 -21.19 -13.63 -26.30
CA LEU A 441 -20.77 -13.72 -24.90
C LEU A 441 -20.80 -15.17 -24.40
N VAL A 442 -21.90 -15.91 -24.58
CA VAL A 442 -22.00 -17.31 -24.13
C VAL A 442 -20.95 -18.21 -24.80
N VAL A 443 -20.63 -17.97 -26.08
CA VAL A 443 -19.56 -18.70 -26.78
C VAL A 443 -18.18 -18.32 -26.23
N ALA A 444 -17.95 -17.03 -25.97
CA ALA A 444 -16.72 -16.53 -25.38
C ALA A 444 -16.49 -17.05 -23.96
N GLU A 445 -17.53 -17.15 -23.12
CA GLU A 445 -17.49 -17.67 -21.75
C GLU A 445 -17.04 -19.14 -21.69
N VAL A 446 -17.62 -20.00 -22.52
CA VAL A 446 -17.22 -21.42 -22.60
C VAL A 446 -15.77 -21.53 -23.03
N LEU A 447 -15.37 -20.82 -24.10
CA LEU A 447 -13.99 -20.81 -24.59
C LEU A 447 -13.00 -20.24 -23.56
N TYR A 448 -13.41 -19.23 -22.80
CA TYR A 448 -12.64 -18.65 -21.71
C TYR A 448 -12.32 -19.68 -20.61
N VAL A 449 -13.30 -20.45 -20.14
CA VAL A 449 -13.04 -21.50 -19.14
C VAL A 449 -12.07 -22.56 -19.69
N PHE A 450 -12.24 -22.99 -20.94
CA PHE A 450 -11.30 -23.93 -21.56
C PHE A 450 -9.87 -23.36 -21.66
N ASN A 451 -9.69 -22.06 -21.95
CA ASN A 451 -8.38 -21.41 -21.89
C ASN A 451 -7.74 -21.52 -20.49
N LEU A 452 -8.49 -21.25 -19.42
CA LEU A 452 -8.00 -21.38 -18.05
C LEU A 452 -7.58 -22.83 -17.74
N VAL A 453 -8.38 -23.82 -18.17
CA VAL A 453 -8.05 -25.25 -18.02
C VAL A 453 -6.72 -25.59 -18.68
N TRP A 454 -6.54 -25.27 -19.97
CA TRP A 454 -5.29 -25.56 -20.70
C TRP A 454 -4.08 -24.86 -20.07
N THR A 455 -4.26 -23.65 -19.56
CA THR A 455 -3.23 -22.88 -18.83
C THR A 455 -2.85 -23.56 -17.51
N LYS A 456 -3.82 -23.92 -16.67
CA LYS A 456 -3.59 -24.58 -15.37
C LYS A 456 -2.99 -25.98 -15.55
N LEU A 457 -3.44 -26.74 -16.55
CA LEU A 457 -2.86 -28.05 -16.88
C LEU A 457 -1.41 -27.93 -17.38
N SER A 458 -1.07 -26.90 -18.19
CA SER A 458 0.32 -26.60 -18.56
C SER A 458 1.21 -26.39 -17.33
N ILE A 459 0.75 -25.59 -16.35
CA ILE A 459 1.48 -25.35 -15.11
C ILE A 459 1.64 -26.63 -14.29
N LEU A 460 0.56 -27.41 -14.10
CA LEU A 460 0.60 -28.68 -13.36
C LEU A 460 1.52 -29.71 -14.01
N LEU A 461 1.50 -29.84 -15.34
CA LEU A 461 2.38 -30.74 -16.10
C LEU A 461 3.85 -30.29 -16.05
N MET A 462 4.11 -28.99 -16.15
CA MET A 462 5.45 -28.42 -15.95
C MET A 462 5.97 -28.71 -14.55
N TYR A 463 5.14 -28.53 -13.52
CA TYR A 463 5.51 -28.84 -12.15
C TYR A 463 5.72 -30.34 -11.93
N TYR A 464 4.87 -31.22 -12.47
CA TYR A 464 5.02 -32.68 -12.45
C TYR A 464 6.34 -33.15 -13.10
N ARG A 465 6.81 -32.43 -14.13
CA ARG A 465 8.08 -32.65 -14.83
C ARG A 465 9.29 -32.16 -14.02
N ILE A 466 9.13 -31.12 -13.20
CA ILE A 466 10.18 -30.54 -12.33
C ILE A 466 10.32 -31.33 -11.02
N PHE A 467 9.23 -31.52 -10.28
CA PHE A 467 9.21 -32.10 -8.94
C PHE A 467 8.93 -33.61 -9.01
N ARG A 468 9.93 -34.43 -8.69
CA ARG A 468 9.82 -35.90 -8.73
C ARG A 468 9.18 -36.54 -7.49
N PHE A 469 8.87 -35.76 -6.46
CA PHE A 469 8.35 -36.26 -5.18
C PHE A 469 6.92 -36.83 -5.31
N PRO A 470 6.59 -37.96 -4.66
CA PRO A 470 5.28 -38.61 -4.79
C PRO A 470 4.13 -37.72 -4.30
N PHE A 471 4.28 -37.10 -3.12
CA PHE A 471 3.33 -36.13 -2.57
C PHE A 471 2.93 -35.06 -3.60
N PHE A 472 3.93 -34.45 -4.26
CA PHE A 472 3.71 -33.40 -5.25
C PHE A 472 2.85 -33.91 -6.42
N LYS A 473 3.15 -35.11 -6.91
CA LYS A 473 2.43 -35.72 -8.03
C LYS A 473 0.98 -36.07 -7.66
N THR A 474 0.73 -36.59 -6.47
CA THR A 474 -0.62 -36.90 -5.99
C THR A 474 -1.49 -35.64 -5.97
N TRP A 475 -1.01 -34.55 -5.37
CA TRP A 475 -1.75 -33.28 -5.35
C TRP A 475 -1.93 -32.66 -6.74
N ALA A 476 -0.92 -32.76 -7.62
CA ALA A 476 -1.04 -32.30 -9.00
C ALA A 476 -2.14 -33.07 -9.78
N TYR A 477 -2.30 -34.37 -9.55
CA TYR A 477 -3.41 -35.14 -10.11
C TYR A 477 -4.76 -34.78 -9.49
N ILE A 478 -4.85 -34.61 -8.17
CA ILE A 478 -6.09 -34.21 -7.48
C ILE A 478 -6.60 -32.86 -8.04
N ILE A 479 -5.73 -31.85 -8.11
CA ILE A 479 -6.08 -30.53 -8.63
C ILE A 479 -6.41 -30.60 -10.14
N GLY A 480 -5.66 -31.38 -10.92
CA GLY A 480 -5.94 -31.59 -12.34
C GLY A 480 -7.31 -32.25 -12.62
N ILE A 481 -7.67 -33.29 -11.85
CA ILE A 481 -8.96 -33.97 -11.94
C ILE A 481 -10.09 -33.01 -11.52
N PHE A 482 -9.92 -32.26 -10.44
CA PHE A 482 -10.88 -31.24 -10.02
C PHE A 482 -11.14 -30.21 -11.12
N ILE A 483 -10.08 -29.69 -11.76
CA ILE A 483 -10.20 -28.70 -12.86
C ILE A 483 -10.95 -29.30 -14.06
N ILE A 484 -10.72 -30.56 -14.42
CA ILE A 484 -11.43 -31.25 -15.50
C ILE A 484 -12.92 -31.45 -15.16
N LEU A 485 -13.26 -31.91 -13.96
CA LEU A 485 -14.65 -32.06 -13.53
C LEU A 485 -15.37 -30.69 -13.47
N TRP A 486 -14.67 -29.67 -12.97
CA TRP A 486 -15.19 -28.31 -12.89
C TRP A 486 -15.53 -27.71 -14.26
N VAL A 487 -14.64 -27.83 -15.27
CA VAL A 487 -14.96 -27.31 -16.62
C VAL A 487 -16.15 -28.02 -17.25
N ILE A 488 -16.31 -29.33 -17.03
CA ILE A 488 -17.49 -30.08 -17.50
C ILE A 488 -18.76 -29.50 -16.86
N CYS A 489 -18.78 -29.34 -15.53
CA CYS A 489 -19.93 -28.79 -14.81
C CYS A 489 -20.26 -27.35 -15.25
N ILE A 490 -19.29 -26.44 -15.30
CA ILE A 490 -19.56 -25.03 -15.62
C ILE A 490 -19.88 -24.83 -17.12
N THR A 491 -19.35 -25.68 -18.01
CA THR A 491 -19.75 -25.68 -19.44
C THR A 491 -21.23 -26.03 -19.59
N PHE A 492 -21.71 -27.05 -18.87
CA PHE A 492 -23.15 -27.36 -18.87
C PHE A 492 -24.00 -26.26 -18.24
N LEU A 493 -23.51 -25.58 -17.19
CA LEU A 493 -24.21 -24.44 -16.59
C LEU A 493 -24.31 -23.25 -17.54
N PHE A 494 -23.27 -22.92 -18.31
CA PHE A 494 -23.34 -21.84 -19.32
C PHE A 494 -24.22 -22.20 -20.53
N ILE A 495 -24.13 -23.44 -21.03
CA ILE A 495 -24.97 -23.88 -22.16
C ILE A 495 -26.45 -23.95 -21.79
N PHE A 496 -26.78 -24.36 -20.56
CA PHE A 496 -28.16 -24.52 -20.08
C PHE A 496 -28.60 -23.47 -19.05
N ILE A 497 -27.96 -22.29 -19.06
CA ILE A 497 -28.27 -21.17 -18.15
C ILE A 497 -29.73 -20.72 -18.24
N CYS A 498 -30.33 -20.87 -19.42
CA CYS A 498 -31.77 -20.77 -19.65
C CYS A 498 -32.30 -22.04 -20.33
N VAL A 499 -33.52 -22.44 -19.97
CA VAL A 499 -34.28 -23.52 -20.61
C VAL A 499 -35.65 -22.96 -21.03
N PRO A 500 -35.90 -22.73 -22.33
CA PRO A 500 -34.99 -22.92 -23.46
C PRO A 500 -33.89 -21.84 -23.53
N VAL A 501 -32.74 -22.15 -24.13
CA VAL A 501 -31.57 -21.25 -24.21
C VAL A 501 -31.92 -19.95 -24.95
N GLN A 502 -32.85 -20.02 -25.90
CA GLN A 502 -33.43 -18.89 -26.63
C GLN A 502 -33.98 -17.77 -25.71
N LYS A 503 -34.39 -18.10 -24.48
CA LYS A 503 -34.90 -17.12 -23.50
C LYS A 503 -33.84 -16.11 -23.06
N LEU A 504 -32.54 -16.45 -23.12
CA LEU A 504 -31.46 -15.53 -22.73
C LEU A 504 -31.39 -14.29 -23.63
N TRP A 505 -31.69 -14.43 -24.93
CA TRP A 505 -31.77 -13.31 -25.88
C TRP A 505 -33.20 -12.81 -26.13
N TYR A 506 -34.22 -13.58 -25.74
CA TYR A 506 -35.63 -13.22 -25.86
C TYR A 506 -36.36 -13.42 -24.52
N PRO A 507 -36.27 -12.48 -23.56
CA PRO A 507 -36.78 -12.64 -22.20
C PRO A 507 -38.28 -12.98 -22.11
N GLN A 508 -39.05 -12.56 -23.12
CA GLN A 508 -40.50 -12.78 -23.24
C GLN A 508 -40.90 -14.24 -23.52
N LEU A 509 -39.94 -15.14 -23.83
CA LEU A 509 -40.26 -16.54 -24.08
C LEU A 509 -40.63 -17.29 -22.78
N PRO A 510 -41.59 -18.23 -22.82
CA PRO A 510 -41.87 -19.12 -21.70
C PRO A 510 -40.66 -20.03 -21.41
N GLY A 511 -40.40 -20.28 -20.12
CA GLY A 511 -39.23 -21.02 -19.65
C GLY A 511 -38.57 -20.40 -18.43
N ARG A 512 -37.51 -21.03 -17.93
CA ARG A 512 -36.77 -20.65 -16.71
C ARG A 512 -35.30 -20.36 -17.00
N CYS A 513 -34.68 -19.50 -16.19
CA CYS A 513 -33.24 -19.26 -16.22
C CYS A 513 -32.67 -19.36 -14.80
N ILE A 514 -31.38 -19.68 -14.70
CA ILE A 514 -30.57 -19.62 -13.48
C ILE A 514 -30.01 -18.20 -13.36
N ASP A 515 -29.72 -17.75 -12.13
CA ASP A 515 -29.05 -16.48 -11.89
C ASP A 515 -27.65 -16.46 -12.54
N GLN A 516 -27.47 -15.53 -13.49
CA GLN A 516 -26.24 -15.37 -14.26
C GLN A 516 -25.09 -14.82 -13.40
N VAL A 517 -25.37 -13.90 -12.48
CA VAL A 517 -24.36 -13.33 -11.58
C VAL A 517 -23.91 -14.39 -10.58
N ALA A 518 -24.83 -15.16 -10.00
CA ALA A 518 -24.49 -16.28 -9.11
C ALA A 518 -23.65 -17.36 -9.83
N THR A 519 -23.96 -17.65 -11.10
CA THR A 519 -23.19 -18.59 -11.93
C THR A 519 -21.77 -18.06 -12.20
N TRP A 520 -21.63 -16.78 -12.53
CA TRP A 520 -20.32 -16.13 -12.69
C TRP A 520 -19.52 -16.04 -11.38
N VAL A 521 -20.18 -15.79 -10.24
CA VAL A 521 -19.58 -15.80 -8.90
C VAL A 521 -19.00 -17.20 -8.59
N ALA A 522 -19.76 -18.27 -8.81
CA ALA A 522 -19.29 -19.64 -8.63
C ALA A 522 -18.10 -19.99 -9.54
N ASN A 523 -18.13 -19.53 -10.80
CA ASN A 523 -17.03 -19.67 -11.76
C ASN A 523 -15.75 -18.96 -11.27
N ALA A 524 -15.87 -17.71 -10.81
CA ALA A 524 -14.76 -16.91 -10.32
C ALA A 524 -14.16 -17.45 -9.01
N VAL A 525 -14.97 -17.79 -8.02
CA VAL A 525 -14.51 -18.39 -6.75
C VAL A 525 -13.76 -19.70 -7.00
N SER A 526 -14.27 -20.55 -7.88
CA SER A 526 -13.59 -21.81 -8.28
C SER A 526 -12.26 -21.56 -9.01
N THR A 527 -12.22 -20.51 -9.83
CA THR A 527 -11.00 -20.08 -10.54
C THR A 527 -9.94 -19.62 -9.55
N ILE A 528 -10.28 -18.72 -8.63
CA ILE A 528 -9.38 -18.19 -7.59
C ILE A 528 -8.90 -19.32 -6.67
N ALA A 529 -9.79 -20.21 -6.22
CA ALA A 529 -9.42 -21.32 -5.35
C ALA A 529 -8.43 -22.30 -6.01
N THR A 530 -8.60 -22.57 -7.32
CA THR A 530 -7.65 -23.42 -8.07
C THR A 530 -6.34 -22.71 -8.39
N ASP A 531 -6.33 -21.40 -8.62
CA ASP A 531 -5.10 -20.60 -8.78
C ASP A 531 -4.29 -20.60 -7.47
N VAL A 532 -4.96 -20.38 -6.34
CA VAL A 532 -4.37 -20.44 -5.00
C VAL A 532 -3.81 -21.83 -4.69
N ALA A 533 -4.55 -22.91 -4.99
CA ALA A 533 -4.06 -24.27 -4.79
C ALA A 533 -2.79 -24.57 -5.60
N ILE A 534 -2.73 -24.13 -6.87
CA ILE A 534 -1.55 -24.29 -7.74
C ILE A 534 -0.38 -23.44 -7.22
N LEU A 535 -0.64 -22.22 -6.71
CA LEU A 535 0.37 -21.31 -6.17
C LEU A 535 1.03 -21.87 -4.90
N PHE A 536 0.27 -22.44 -3.97
CA PHE A 536 0.81 -23.00 -2.73
C PHE A 536 1.51 -24.35 -2.92
N LEU A 537 1.14 -25.13 -3.94
CA LEU A 537 1.64 -26.49 -4.18
C LEU A 537 3.19 -26.66 -4.11
N PRO A 538 4.03 -25.78 -4.70
CA PRO A 538 5.50 -25.88 -4.57
C PRO A 538 6.11 -25.31 -3.27
N ILE A 539 5.39 -24.50 -2.48
CA ILE A 539 5.96 -23.80 -1.30
C ILE A 539 6.58 -24.77 -0.28
N PRO A 540 5.90 -25.85 0.17
CA PRO A 540 6.45 -26.76 1.18
C PRO A 540 7.73 -27.50 0.76
N GLN A 541 7.99 -27.61 -0.54
CA GLN A 541 9.19 -28.26 -1.09
C GLN A 541 10.33 -27.25 -1.27
N VAL A 542 10.01 -26.00 -1.66
CA VAL A 542 10.97 -24.89 -1.71
C VAL A 542 11.59 -24.63 -0.32
N TRP A 543 10.76 -24.61 0.73
CA TRP A 543 11.22 -24.27 2.08
C TRP A 543 12.16 -25.31 2.70
N LYS A 544 12.16 -26.56 2.19
CA LYS A 544 13.04 -27.64 2.65
C LYS A 544 14.37 -27.73 1.88
N LEU A 545 14.59 -26.85 0.89
CA LEU A 545 15.72 -26.93 -0.03
C LEU A 545 16.70 -25.77 0.18
N GLN A 546 17.97 -26.09 0.46
CA GLN A 546 19.05 -25.12 0.67
C GLN A 546 19.52 -24.48 -0.66
N LEU A 547 18.64 -23.69 -1.27
CA LEU A 547 18.86 -23.00 -2.54
C LEU A 547 19.86 -21.83 -2.41
N ARG A 548 20.70 -21.64 -3.43
CA ARG A 548 21.61 -20.50 -3.53
C ARG A 548 20.80 -19.21 -3.76
N VAL A 549 21.36 -18.04 -3.42
CA VAL A 549 20.63 -16.75 -3.48
C VAL A 549 20.01 -16.46 -4.86
N SER A 550 20.70 -16.80 -5.96
CA SER A 550 20.18 -16.64 -7.34
C SER A 550 19.03 -17.60 -7.70
N GLU A 551 18.88 -18.70 -6.97
CA GLU A 551 17.78 -19.66 -7.05
C GLU A 551 16.64 -19.24 -6.12
N LYS A 552 16.94 -18.73 -4.92
CA LYS A 552 15.96 -18.10 -4.03
C LYS A 552 15.26 -16.89 -4.70
N ILE A 553 16.01 -16.04 -5.40
CA ILE A 553 15.47 -14.96 -6.23
C ILE A 553 14.65 -15.49 -7.41
N ALA A 554 15.07 -16.59 -8.05
CA ALA A 554 14.31 -17.23 -9.13
C ALA A 554 12.91 -17.63 -8.68
N VAL A 555 12.84 -18.22 -7.49
CA VAL A 555 11.65 -18.78 -6.89
C VAL A 555 10.75 -17.67 -6.32
N LEU A 556 11.33 -16.62 -5.71
CA LEU A 556 10.59 -15.43 -5.29
C LEU A 556 9.88 -14.76 -6.47
N ILE A 557 10.59 -14.54 -7.60
CA ILE A 557 10.00 -13.96 -8.82
C ILE A 557 8.85 -14.83 -9.35
N ALA A 558 9.00 -16.16 -9.34
CA ALA A 558 7.93 -17.07 -9.74
C ALA A 558 6.70 -16.99 -8.82
N PHE A 559 6.89 -16.86 -7.51
CA PHE A 559 5.80 -16.68 -6.55
C PHE A 559 5.09 -15.33 -6.69
N SER A 560 5.83 -14.22 -6.87
CA SER A 560 5.22 -12.90 -7.13
C SER A 560 4.35 -12.90 -8.39
N LEU A 561 4.77 -13.62 -9.44
CA LEU A 561 4.03 -13.70 -10.70
C LEU A 561 2.86 -14.69 -10.65
N GLY A 562 2.93 -15.73 -9.82
CA GLY A 562 1.75 -16.54 -9.49
C GLY A 562 0.73 -15.79 -8.62
N PHE A 563 1.17 -14.98 -7.67
CA PHE A 563 0.30 -14.08 -6.89
C PHE A 563 -0.37 -13.02 -7.78
N PHE A 564 0.31 -12.52 -8.81
CA PHE A 564 -0.29 -11.61 -9.79
C PHE A 564 -1.45 -12.25 -10.58
N VAL A 565 -1.40 -13.55 -10.89
CA VAL A 565 -2.53 -14.27 -11.51
C VAL A 565 -3.71 -14.31 -10.55
N VAL A 566 -3.50 -14.72 -9.29
CA VAL A 566 -4.55 -14.74 -8.25
C VAL A 566 -5.17 -13.34 -8.07
N PHE A 567 -4.35 -12.28 -8.11
CA PHE A 567 -4.82 -10.89 -8.07
C PHE A 567 -5.69 -10.53 -9.29
N ALA A 568 -5.29 -10.91 -10.51
CA ALA A 568 -6.09 -10.66 -11.72
C ALA A 568 -7.45 -11.38 -11.64
N SER A 569 -7.47 -12.64 -11.17
CA SER A 569 -8.69 -13.41 -10.97
C SER A 569 -9.61 -12.77 -9.91
N ALA A 570 -9.04 -12.29 -8.80
CA ALA A 570 -9.77 -11.59 -7.74
C ALA A 570 -10.28 -10.19 -8.16
N TYR A 571 -9.51 -9.46 -8.97
CA TYR A 571 -9.94 -8.14 -9.44
C TYR A 571 -11.08 -8.25 -10.48
N ARG A 572 -10.99 -9.22 -11.40
CA ARG A 572 -12.11 -9.55 -12.31
C ARG A 572 -13.37 -9.94 -11.54
N PHE A 573 -13.22 -10.66 -10.42
CA PHE A 573 -14.34 -10.96 -9.52
C PHE A 573 -14.96 -9.71 -8.88
N SER A 574 -14.19 -8.69 -8.48
CA SER A 574 -14.78 -7.42 -8.04
C SER A 574 -15.49 -6.65 -9.15
N VAL A 575 -14.92 -6.61 -10.37
CA VAL A 575 -15.52 -5.94 -11.54
C VAL A 575 -16.83 -6.60 -11.98
N LEU A 576 -17.04 -7.87 -11.63
CA LEU A 576 -18.29 -8.59 -11.89
C LEU A 576 -19.52 -7.92 -11.26
N PHE A 577 -19.36 -7.33 -10.08
CA PHE A 577 -20.46 -6.66 -9.35
C PHE A 577 -20.84 -5.30 -9.95
N SER A 578 -20.08 -4.78 -10.91
CA SER A 578 -20.46 -3.59 -11.69
C SER A 578 -21.41 -3.90 -12.86
N TYR A 579 -21.64 -5.18 -13.17
CA TYR A 579 -22.54 -5.58 -14.26
C TYR A 579 -24.01 -5.30 -13.90
N THR A 580 -24.72 -4.58 -14.79
CA THR A 580 -26.13 -4.23 -14.60
C THR A 580 -26.93 -4.63 -15.83
N ALA A 581 -27.97 -5.45 -15.66
CA ALA A 581 -28.79 -5.96 -16.76
C ALA A 581 -29.54 -4.86 -17.55
N LEU A 582 -29.76 -3.68 -16.95
CA LEU A 582 -30.36 -2.51 -17.61
C LEU A 582 -29.45 -1.91 -18.70
N ASP A 583 -28.13 -2.02 -18.54
CA ASP A 583 -27.15 -1.62 -19.55
C ASP A 583 -26.04 -2.68 -19.68
N SER A 584 -26.47 -3.85 -20.14
CA SER A 584 -25.60 -5.01 -20.34
C SER A 584 -24.58 -4.81 -21.46
N SER A 585 -24.70 -3.79 -22.31
CA SER A 585 -23.74 -3.54 -23.41
C SER A 585 -22.57 -2.66 -22.96
N TYR A 586 -22.82 -1.68 -22.07
CA TYR A 586 -21.77 -0.85 -21.49
C TYR A 586 -21.06 -1.56 -20.33
N THR A 587 -21.82 -2.03 -19.32
CA THR A 587 -21.26 -2.57 -18.06
C THR A 587 -20.52 -3.90 -18.22
N LEU A 588 -20.71 -4.61 -19.33
CA LEU A 588 -19.99 -5.84 -19.67
C LEU A 588 -18.55 -5.58 -20.13
N ALA A 589 -18.27 -4.41 -20.72
CA ALA A 589 -16.98 -4.11 -21.34
C ALA A 589 -15.79 -4.12 -20.35
N PRO A 590 -15.91 -3.60 -19.11
CA PRO A 590 -14.91 -3.80 -18.05
C PRO A 590 -14.66 -5.26 -17.72
N THR A 591 -15.72 -6.05 -17.49
CA THR A 591 -15.64 -7.48 -17.13
C THR A 591 -14.94 -8.31 -18.19
N VAL A 592 -15.25 -8.05 -19.47
CA VAL A 592 -14.62 -8.71 -20.62
C VAL A 592 -13.15 -8.28 -20.78
N GLY A 593 -12.82 -7.01 -20.58
CA GLY A 593 -11.43 -6.54 -20.57
C GLY A 593 -10.58 -7.22 -19.50
N TRP A 594 -11.12 -7.39 -18.29
CA TRP A 594 -10.44 -8.11 -17.20
C TRP A 594 -10.37 -9.62 -17.40
N THR A 595 -11.31 -10.21 -18.15
CA THR A 595 -11.21 -11.60 -18.62
C THR A 595 -9.99 -11.80 -19.53
N ALA A 596 -9.76 -10.89 -20.49
CA ALA A 596 -8.58 -10.94 -21.34
C ALA A 596 -7.25 -10.75 -20.56
N ILE A 597 -7.25 -9.93 -19.50
CA ILE A 597 -6.11 -9.77 -18.59
C ILE A 597 -5.83 -11.08 -17.83
N GLU A 598 -6.84 -11.70 -17.21
CA GLU A 598 -6.71 -12.93 -16.42
C GLU A 598 -6.12 -14.09 -17.25
N MET A 599 -6.68 -14.35 -18.43
CA MET A 599 -6.19 -15.36 -19.39
C MET A 599 -4.73 -15.11 -19.79
N SER A 600 -4.42 -13.87 -20.18
CA SER A 600 -3.07 -13.48 -20.64
C SER A 600 -2.03 -13.57 -19.52
N ALA A 601 -2.39 -13.15 -18.30
CA ALA A 601 -1.54 -13.26 -17.11
C ALA A 601 -1.23 -14.72 -16.78
N GLY A 602 -2.23 -15.60 -16.86
CA GLY A 602 -2.05 -17.05 -16.69
C GLY A 602 -1.06 -17.64 -17.70
N ILE A 603 -1.20 -17.32 -18.99
CA ILE A 603 -0.28 -17.78 -20.05
C ILE A 603 1.15 -17.30 -19.80
N VAL A 604 1.34 -16.01 -19.47
CA VAL A 604 2.66 -15.44 -19.16
C VAL A 604 3.28 -16.14 -17.95
N SER A 605 2.50 -16.34 -16.88
CA SER A 605 2.91 -17.06 -15.66
C SER A 605 3.38 -18.49 -15.96
N ALA A 606 2.62 -19.23 -16.78
CA ALA A 606 2.97 -20.59 -17.20
C ALA A 606 4.30 -20.69 -17.97
N ASN A 607 4.70 -19.62 -18.67
CA ASN A 607 5.90 -19.61 -19.50
C ASN A 607 7.16 -19.14 -18.75
N LEU A 608 7.03 -18.26 -17.76
CA LEU A 608 8.13 -17.59 -17.06
C LEU A 608 9.27 -18.50 -16.54
N PRO A 609 9.00 -19.68 -15.93
CA PRO A 609 10.08 -20.58 -15.49
C PRO A 609 10.97 -21.09 -16.65
N THR A 610 10.42 -21.17 -17.86
CA THR A 610 11.10 -21.71 -19.05
C THR A 610 11.85 -20.67 -19.87
N ILE A 611 11.54 -19.38 -19.75
CA ILE A 611 12.04 -18.29 -20.63
C ILE A 611 13.54 -17.97 -20.46
N ARG A 612 14.16 -18.44 -19.36
CA ARG A 612 15.57 -18.16 -18.99
C ARG A 612 16.64 -18.42 -20.08
N PRO A 613 16.56 -19.48 -20.93
CA PRO A 613 17.48 -19.67 -22.04
C PRO A 613 17.29 -18.67 -23.18
N ALA A 614 16.05 -18.39 -23.59
CA ALA A 614 15.75 -17.49 -24.70
C ALA A 614 16.26 -16.07 -24.43
N LEU A 615 16.11 -15.56 -23.20
CA LEU A 615 16.69 -14.26 -22.81
C LEU A 615 18.22 -14.21 -22.96
N ARG A 616 18.92 -15.33 -22.71
CA ARG A 616 20.37 -15.42 -22.92
C ARG A 616 20.75 -15.51 -24.40
N PHE A 617 19.92 -16.12 -25.23
CA PHE A 617 20.10 -16.15 -26.68
C PHE A 617 19.88 -14.76 -27.30
N ILE A 618 18.76 -14.10 -26.97
CA ILE A 618 18.44 -12.75 -27.43
C ILE A 618 19.52 -11.75 -27.00
N ALA A 619 20.01 -11.82 -25.76
CA ALA A 619 21.12 -10.97 -25.30
C ALA A 619 22.45 -11.21 -26.05
N ARG A 620 22.67 -12.41 -26.62
CA ARG A 620 23.82 -12.69 -27.50
C ARG A 620 23.59 -12.15 -28.91
N MET A 621 22.40 -12.38 -29.48
CA MET A 621 22.02 -11.93 -30.82
C MET A 621 22.01 -10.40 -30.93
N LEU A 622 21.58 -9.70 -29.87
CA LEU A 622 21.65 -8.23 -29.74
C LEU A 622 23.05 -7.71 -29.35
N GLY A 623 24.10 -8.55 -29.40
CA GLY A 623 25.49 -8.14 -29.20
C GLY A 623 25.87 -7.69 -27.78
N ILE A 624 25.03 -7.91 -26.75
CA ILE A 624 25.16 -7.31 -25.42
C ILE A 624 26.21 -8.04 -24.54
N HIS A 625 27.46 -8.09 -25.02
CA HIS A 625 28.59 -8.63 -24.30
C HIS A 625 28.99 -7.73 -23.12
N GLY A 626 29.19 -8.35 -21.95
CA GLY A 626 29.84 -7.72 -20.79
C GLY A 626 28.97 -7.63 -19.54
N ARG A 627 27.72 -7.16 -19.64
CA ARG A 627 26.90 -6.85 -18.45
C ARG A 627 25.83 -7.90 -18.13
N VAL A 628 25.05 -8.36 -19.12
CA VAL A 628 23.94 -9.33 -18.87
C VAL A 628 24.44 -10.67 -18.34
N MET A 629 25.61 -11.13 -18.82
CA MET A 629 26.25 -12.36 -18.35
C MET A 629 26.57 -12.38 -16.85
N ALA A 630 26.88 -11.23 -16.25
CA ALA A 630 27.32 -11.17 -14.85
C ALA A 630 26.20 -11.60 -13.88
N LEU A 631 24.96 -11.14 -14.11
CA LEU A 631 23.79 -11.46 -13.28
C LEU A 631 23.33 -12.93 -13.42
N PHE A 632 23.95 -13.70 -14.30
CA PHE A 632 23.57 -15.08 -14.64
C PHE A 632 24.70 -16.12 -14.56
N LYS A 633 25.93 -15.71 -14.20
CA LYS A 633 27.10 -16.58 -14.11
C LYS A 633 27.23 -17.17 -12.69
N SER A 634 26.57 -18.31 -12.46
CA SER A 634 26.86 -19.15 -11.29
C SER A 634 28.35 -19.51 -11.29
N THR A 635 29.10 -18.92 -10.37
CA THR A 635 30.55 -19.05 -10.30
C THR A 635 30.90 -19.94 -9.12
N ASN A 636 31.00 -21.25 -9.36
CA ASN A 636 31.73 -22.14 -8.45
C ASN A 636 33.19 -21.68 -8.46
N ARG A 637 33.69 -21.13 -7.35
CA ARG A 637 35.12 -20.90 -7.14
C ARG A 637 35.52 -21.33 -5.74
N THR A 638 35.79 -22.63 -5.60
CA THR A 638 36.55 -23.18 -4.49
C THR A 638 37.94 -22.53 -4.49
N THR A 639 38.23 -21.70 -3.49
CA THR A 639 39.52 -21.02 -3.35
C THR A 639 40.51 -21.90 -2.58
N ALA A 640 41.31 -22.68 -3.31
CA ALA A 640 42.59 -23.15 -2.80
C ALA A 640 43.60 -21.98 -2.76
N LYS A 641 44.53 -22.00 -1.79
CA LYS A 641 45.66 -21.05 -1.70
C LYS A 641 46.83 -21.50 -2.58
N SER A 642 47.57 -20.57 -3.17
CA SER A 642 48.98 -20.68 -3.56
C SER A 642 49.52 -19.31 -4.00
N SER A 643 50.81 -19.05 -3.78
CA SER A 643 51.55 -17.81 -4.09
C SER A 643 53.07 -18.08 -3.93
N ASP A 644 54.03 -17.23 -4.33
CA ASP A 644 53.94 -15.89 -4.95
C ASP A 644 54.43 -15.90 -6.43
N ALA A 645 55.57 -15.38 -6.93
CA ALA A 645 56.70 -14.57 -6.42
C ALA A 645 57.34 -13.76 -7.58
N VAL A 646 58.59 -13.28 -7.44
CA VAL A 646 59.39 -12.52 -8.44
C VAL A 646 60.82 -13.12 -8.54
N THR A 647 61.78 -12.74 -9.40
CA THR A 647 62.27 -11.39 -9.80
C THR A 647 63.09 -11.41 -11.13
N ARG A 648 63.64 -10.26 -11.53
CA ARG A 648 64.76 -10.05 -12.50
C ARG A 648 66.14 -10.34 -11.84
N PRO A 649 67.35 -10.16 -12.46
CA PRO A 649 67.77 -9.71 -13.82
C PRO A 649 68.56 -10.83 -14.58
N SER A 650 69.46 -10.69 -15.59
CA SER A 650 70.15 -9.60 -16.36
C SER A 650 70.50 -10.15 -17.79
N GLY A 651 71.20 -9.50 -18.73
CA GLY A 651 71.75 -8.13 -18.89
C GLY A 651 72.97 -8.09 -19.85
N ALA A 652 73.09 -7.02 -20.68
CA ALA A 652 74.16 -6.74 -21.69
C ALA A 652 74.24 -7.71 -22.92
N GLU A 653 74.57 -7.30 -24.17
CA GLU A 653 74.89 -5.97 -24.71
C GLU A 653 74.51 -5.82 -26.22
N GLU A 654 74.24 -4.56 -26.64
CA GLU A 654 74.20 -3.95 -28.00
C GLU A 654 73.34 -4.43 -29.22
N SER A 655 73.11 -3.45 -30.11
CA SER A 655 72.77 -3.53 -31.56
C SER A 655 71.34 -3.88 -32.05
N THR A 656 70.39 -2.97 -31.75
CA THR A 656 69.49 -2.29 -32.70
C THR A 656 68.86 -3.06 -33.91
N SER A 657 67.57 -3.40 -33.83
CA SER A 657 66.49 -2.72 -34.63
C SER A 657 65.12 -3.44 -34.63
N THR A 658 64.05 -2.65 -34.82
CA THR A 658 62.69 -3.03 -35.30
C THR A 658 61.75 -3.84 -34.36
N ILE A 659 60.61 -3.23 -34.03
CA ILE A 659 59.49 -3.73 -33.21
C ILE A 659 58.44 -4.42 -34.14
N ILE A 660 58.05 -5.70 -33.94
CA ILE A 660 57.01 -6.24 -33.00
C ILE A 660 55.57 -5.85 -33.44
N GLN A 661 54.51 -6.69 -33.49
CA GLN A 661 54.21 -8.14 -33.30
C GLN A 661 52.94 -8.47 -34.17
N HIS A 662 52.54 -9.70 -34.58
CA HIS A 662 52.30 -11.00 -33.91
C HIS A 662 51.18 -10.99 -32.83
N ASN A 663 50.42 -12.07 -32.51
CA ASN A 663 50.51 -13.48 -32.93
C ASN A 663 49.14 -14.24 -32.99
N LYS A 664 49.17 -15.55 -33.29
CA LYS A 664 48.02 -16.47 -33.52
C LYS A 664 47.86 -17.57 -32.43
N HIS A 665 46.80 -18.38 -32.52
CA HIS A 665 46.39 -19.46 -31.59
C HIS A 665 47.37 -20.66 -31.42
N SER A 666 47.38 -21.34 -30.24
CA SER A 666 46.75 -22.69 -30.01
C SER A 666 47.32 -23.54 -28.84
N LYS A 667 46.47 -24.44 -28.30
CA LYS A 667 46.59 -25.56 -27.32
C LYS A 667 47.93 -26.36 -27.35
N ARG A 668 48.43 -27.08 -26.31
CA ARG A 668 47.81 -28.13 -25.43
C ARG A 668 48.77 -28.51 -24.24
N HIS A 669 48.40 -29.48 -23.36
CA HIS A 669 49.10 -29.88 -22.10
C HIS A 669 50.32 -30.83 -22.24
N SER A 670 51.25 -30.84 -21.25
CA SER A 670 51.69 -32.06 -20.50
C SER A 670 52.51 -31.74 -19.21
N PHE A 671 53.05 -32.78 -18.53
CA PHE A 671 53.55 -32.87 -17.14
C PHE A 671 55.02 -32.43 -16.85
N TYR A 672 55.26 -32.10 -15.57
CA TYR A 672 56.46 -32.19 -14.71
C TYR A 672 57.87 -32.51 -15.27
N HIS A 673 58.86 -31.72 -14.81
CA HIS A 673 60.04 -32.21 -14.08
C HIS A 673 60.65 -31.11 -13.18
N LEU A 674 61.37 -31.50 -12.13
CA LEU A 674 62.21 -30.62 -11.29
C LEU A 674 63.70 -30.87 -11.58
N PRO A 675 64.56 -29.83 -11.51
CA PRO A 675 65.98 -29.97 -11.24
C PRO A 675 66.32 -29.56 -9.80
N ASP A 676 67.05 -30.41 -9.09
CA ASP A 676 67.79 -30.05 -7.88
C ASP A 676 69.13 -29.40 -8.26
N ASP A 677 69.63 -28.47 -7.45
CA ASP A 677 71.07 -28.10 -7.40
C ASP A 677 71.39 -27.54 -5.98
N PRO A 678 72.63 -27.66 -5.46
CA PRO A 678 72.83 -27.74 -4.01
C PRO A 678 73.69 -26.58 -3.43
N ASN A 679 74.36 -26.84 -2.29
CA ASN A 679 75.44 -26.02 -1.72
C ASN A 679 75.05 -24.68 -1.06
N ALA A 680 74.33 -24.76 0.05
CA ALA A 680 74.40 -23.75 1.11
C ALA A 680 74.35 -24.41 2.51
N VAL A 681 75.51 -24.91 2.96
CA VAL A 681 75.73 -25.28 4.37
C VAL A 681 75.90 -23.99 5.18
N GLY A 682 75.36 -23.82 6.40
CA GLY A 682 74.51 -24.72 7.18
C GLY A 682 74.95 -24.74 8.64
N GLU A 683 74.16 -24.15 9.54
CA GLU A 683 74.38 -24.22 10.99
C GLU A 683 73.04 -24.26 11.72
N GLN A 684 72.93 -25.07 12.76
CA GLN A 684 71.71 -25.26 13.54
C GLN A 684 71.86 -24.63 14.92
N THR A 685 70.87 -23.85 15.35
CA THR A 685 70.69 -23.51 16.78
C THR A 685 69.24 -23.74 17.15
N GLN A 686 69.02 -24.33 18.32
CA GLN A 686 67.71 -24.75 18.80
C GLN A 686 66.82 -23.52 19.10
N MET A 687 65.50 -23.71 19.00
CA MET A 687 64.54 -22.87 19.72
C MET A 687 63.75 -23.74 20.70
N ASP A 688 63.46 -23.17 21.87
CA ASP A 688 63.19 -23.88 23.11
C ASP A 688 61.79 -24.52 23.18
N THR A 689 61.72 -25.73 23.75
CA THR A 689 60.49 -26.47 24.02
C THR A 689 59.74 -26.01 25.28
N SER A 690 60.27 -25.05 26.04
CA SER A 690 59.69 -24.56 27.30
C SER A 690 58.33 -23.86 27.21
N PHE A 691 57.92 -23.36 26.04
CA PHE A 691 56.69 -22.57 25.86
C PHE A 691 55.47 -23.36 25.36
N ARG A 692 55.26 -24.58 25.87
CA ARG A 692 54.07 -25.40 25.60
C ARG A 692 53.28 -25.73 26.88
N PRO A 693 52.23 -24.97 27.21
CA PRO A 693 51.16 -25.43 28.07
C PRO A 693 50.21 -26.32 27.26
N ASP A 694 50.02 -27.58 27.67
CA ASP A 694 48.93 -28.42 27.16
C ASP A 694 47.60 -28.07 27.88
N TYR A 695 46.49 -28.66 27.40
CA TYR A 695 45.13 -28.31 27.82
C TYR A 695 44.85 -28.54 29.31
N ASP A 696 44.36 -27.51 30.01
CA ASP A 696 43.13 -27.64 30.80
C ASP A 696 42.37 -26.30 31.02
N ASN A 697 41.09 -26.42 31.37
CA ASN A 697 40.16 -25.45 31.98
C ASN A 697 40.56 -23.95 32.08
N THR A 698 39.94 -23.07 31.27
CA THR A 698 39.24 -21.83 31.76
C THR A 698 38.50 -21.07 30.63
N LYS A 699 37.66 -20.10 31.02
CA LYS A 699 36.88 -19.22 30.14
C LYS A 699 37.69 -18.01 29.66
N THR A 700 37.47 -17.53 28.43
CA THR A 700 38.04 -16.27 27.93
C THR A 700 36.95 -15.21 27.74
N TYR A 701 37.16 -14.01 28.30
CA TYR A 701 36.26 -12.86 28.13
C TYR A 701 36.64 -12.05 26.87
N THR A 702 35.67 -11.40 26.24
CA THR A 702 35.92 -10.46 25.13
C THR A 702 35.73 -9.03 25.61
N ASN A 703 36.84 -8.32 25.86
CA ASN A 703 36.79 -6.89 26.21
C ASN A 703 36.42 -6.04 24.98
N VAL A 704 35.43 -5.17 25.13
CA VAL A 704 35.06 -4.16 24.13
C VAL A 704 35.86 -2.89 24.41
N MET A 705 36.89 -2.62 23.60
CA MET A 705 37.60 -1.34 23.68
C MET A 705 36.76 -0.21 23.06
N GLY A 706 36.13 0.60 23.91
CA GLY A 706 35.63 1.91 23.54
C GLY A 706 36.78 2.92 23.40
N SER A 707 36.72 3.81 22.41
CA SER A 707 37.79 4.77 22.12
C SER A 707 37.77 5.97 23.07
N ARG A 708 38.94 6.32 23.64
CA ARG A 708 39.23 7.64 24.24
C ARG A 708 40.71 8.00 24.05
N VAL A 709 40.98 9.20 23.53
CA VAL A 709 42.11 10.07 23.89
C VAL A 709 41.58 11.51 23.82
N GLY A 710 41.92 12.33 24.81
CA GLY A 710 41.40 13.69 25.01
C GLY A 710 41.51 13.99 26.50
N ASP A 711 42.53 14.76 26.87
CA ASP A 711 43.12 14.77 28.22
C ASP A 711 42.67 15.99 29.05
N HIS A 712 42.46 15.77 30.37
CA HIS A 712 43.10 16.53 31.47
C HIS A 712 42.39 16.45 32.84
N SER A 713 43.22 16.19 33.86
CA SER A 713 43.21 16.66 35.28
C SER A 713 42.04 16.37 36.25
N ASP A 714 42.48 15.91 37.44
CA ASP A 714 41.95 16.08 38.81
C ASP A 714 40.63 15.42 39.28
N GLY A 715 40.68 14.88 40.51
CA GLY A 715 39.51 14.51 41.33
C GLY A 715 39.48 13.06 41.81
N ASP A 716 39.73 12.82 43.11
CA ASP A 716 39.61 11.51 43.77
C ASP A 716 38.15 11.02 43.88
N GLU A 717 37.90 9.71 43.72
CA GLU A 717 36.91 8.99 44.55
C GLU A 717 37.13 7.46 44.57
N ILE A 718 36.57 6.78 45.58
CA ILE A 718 36.89 5.38 45.99
C ILE A 718 35.65 4.46 45.74
N PRO A 719 35.83 3.17 45.38
CA PRO A 719 34.81 2.42 44.63
C PRO A 719 33.72 1.75 45.48
N LEU A 720 32.63 1.35 44.81
CA LEU A 720 31.54 0.53 45.35
C LEU A 720 31.37 -0.79 44.58
N THR A 721 30.74 -1.77 45.23
CA THR A 721 30.97 -3.22 45.04
C THR A 721 29.95 -3.96 44.16
N GLU A 722 30.31 -5.19 43.76
CA GLU A 722 29.43 -6.14 43.07
C GLU A 722 28.15 -6.47 43.87
N ILE A 723 27.06 -6.74 43.14
CA ILE A 723 25.99 -7.65 43.58
C ILE A 723 25.75 -8.66 42.45
N ARG A 724 25.78 -9.95 42.78
CA ARG A 724 25.59 -11.07 41.84
C ARG A 724 24.21 -11.72 42.07
N VAL A 725 23.55 -12.15 40.98
CA VAL A 725 22.33 -12.97 41.04
C VAL A 725 22.44 -14.10 40.02
N ASP A 726 22.41 -15.35 40.50
CA ASP A 726 22.43 -16.54 39.66
C ASP A 726 21.06 -16.88 39.04
N LYS A 727 21.08 -17.57 37.90
CA LYS A 727 19.91 -18.25 37.31
C LYS A 727 20.33 -19.56 36.64
N GLU A 728 20.06 -20.68 37.31
CA GLU A 728 20.02 -21.98 36.65
C GLU A 728 18.80 -22.09 35.73
N PHE A 729 18.90 -22.93 34.69
CA PHE A 729 17.77 -23.36 33.88
C PHE A 729 17.79 -24.87 33.71
N THR A 730 16.87 -25.55 34.38
CA THR A 730 16.68 -27.01 34.26
C THR A 730 16.09 -27.34 32.89
N ARG A 731 16.63 -28.36 32.22
CA ARG A 731 16.19 -28.80 30.89
C ARG A 731 15.49 -30.15 30.99
N THR A 732 14.16 -30.15 31.04
CA THR A 732 13.37 -31.38 31.00
C THR A 732 13.24 -31.91 29.57
N THR A 733 13.44 -33.22 29.42
CA THR A 733 13.10 -33.99 28.21
C THR A 733 12.44 -35.30 28.63
N HIS A 734 11.17 -35.47 28.28
CA HIS A 734 10.52 -36.75 28.01
C HIS A 734 9.31 -36.52 27.11
#